data_AF-A0A947CAB6-F1
#
_entry.id   AF-A0A947CAB6-F1
#
_cell.length_a   1.000
_cell.length_b   1.000
_cell.length_c   1.000
_cell.angle_alpha   90.00
_cell.angle_beta   90.00
_cell.angle_gamma   90.00
#
_symmetry.space_group_name_H-M   'P 1'
#
loop_
_entity.id
_entity.type
_entity.pdbx_description
1 polymer ?
#
loop_
_entity_poly.entity_id
_entity_poly.type
_entity_poly.pdbx_seq_one_letter_code
_entity_poly.pdbx_strand_id
1 'polypeptide(L)'
;YVLHRDALESPDKTSEGLRRMLATFEPSRPVRRVIVSVTGSETGLGANELQAFTFRMGEDGFQEELIYRGMHSMLSKRLLLWRLKDLNTERVDSAEDVILYRVTGKDERLICLAEVRDLTPGRDAAGRAVALPSLERTLSKCLVAIRREQSTRPSGKRFQWNRVHLFLWPPLDLSQDEINGIIHKLAPETTGLGLERIVVQGTIRNPASGKLEEKLLDVSNRGRSGLRIRLRDLPTYPMRPRSAYEQNVVRLRQRGLMHPYEIIGMLTPGEDSDVQSDFPRGEFRELDLDESNQLVPVERPPGNNSANIIVGLLTSFTDKYPEGMTRVALLGDPSRGMGSLAEAECRRIIAGLDLAEQMQVPLEWYAVSAGAKISMETGTENMDWISAVLRRLIEFTQAGLEVNVLVCGINVGAQPYWNAEATMLMHTKGILIMCPGSAMVLTGKQALDYSGGVSAEDNAGIGGYDRIMGPNGEAQYAARDIADGCQILLRHYDHSYVMPGERFPRRAATKDPIDRDVCDSPHGHVGASTFATVGEVFDPKTNPGRKRPFDIRKVMRSASDQDHDVLERWYGMRDAETSVVWDAHVGGFPVCMIGLESQPLSRLGFVPADGPTSWTAGTLFPMSSKKVARAINAASSNRPVVVLANLSGFDGSPESLRKIQLEYGAEIGRAVVNFKGPMVFLVISRYHGGAFVVFSSKLNPSLEVSALEHTYASVIGGAPAAAVVFAGSVRKRTLADERMMTLQQELDRAVGVERVALRGRLSKMKKVVHSEKLREVAEEFDGVHSVHRALEVGSVHRIIPASTLRPYLVDAIERGIQRSQSEG
;
A
#
# COMPACT_ATOMS: atom_id res chain seq x y z
N TYR A 1 51.55 29.76 19.81
CA TYR A 1 51.38 28.64 20.75
C TYR A 1 52.10 29.00 22.03
N VAL A 2 51.38 29.00 23.15
CA VAL A 2 51.96 29.21 24.49
C VAL A 2 51.91 27.87 25.19
N LEU A 3 53.05 27.40 25.70
CA LEU A 3 53.16 26.12 26.41
C LEU A 3 53.06 26.39 27.91
N HIS A 4 52.04 25.85 28.56
CA HIS A 4 51.89 25.88 30.01
C HIS A 4 51.92 24.45 30.55
N ARG A 5 52.54 24.23 31.72
CA ARG A 5 52.84 22.88 32.25
C ARG A 5 51.82 22.38 33.27
N ASP A 6 50.81 23.18 33.60
CA ASP A 6 49.80 22.84 34.61
C ASP A 6 48.64 22.06 33.97
N ALA A 7 48.01 21.18 34.76
CA ALA A 7 46.83 20.44 34.34
C ALA A 7 45.64 21.39 34.10
N LEU A 8 44.79 21.08 33.12
CA LEU A 8 43.61 21.90 32.85
C LEU A 8 42.60 21.78 33.99
N GLU A 9 42.24 22.91 34.59
CA GLU A 9 41.16 23.00 35.56
C GLU A 9 39.78 22.91 34.86
N SER A 10 38.68 23.02 35.62
CA SER A 10 37.34 23.05 35.02
C SER A 10 37.24 24.17 33.95
N PRO A 11 36.42 23.98 32.88
CA PRO A 11 36.31 24.96 31.80
C PRO A 11 35.98 26.38 32.27
N ASP A 12 35.19 26.53 33.33
CA ASP A 12 34.87 27.83 33.92
C ASP A 12 36.08 28.51 34.55
N LYS A 13 36.88 27.76 35.34
CA LYS A 13 38.11 28.30 35.94
C LYS A 13 39.17 28.62 34.88
N THR A 14 39.32 27.74 33.90
CA THR A 14 40.21 27.95 32.76
C THR A 14 39.82 29.22 32.00
N SER A 15 38.52 29.41 31.71
CA SER A 15 38.03 30.64 31.06
C SER A 15 38.30 31.89 31.91
N GLU A 16 38.05 31.84 33.21
CA GLU A 16 38.29 32.98 34.09
C GLU A 16 39.78 33.37 34.13
N GLY A 17 40.68 32.38 34.18
CA GLY A 17 42.13 32.59 34.09
C GLY A 17 42.54 33.23 32.76
N LEU A 18 42.01 32.71 31.64
CA LEU A 18 42.22 33.28 30.31
C LEU A 18 41.71 34.73 30.21
N ARG A 19 40.53 35.02 30.79
CA ARG A 19 39.97 36.38 30.84
C ARG A 19 40.88 37.35 31.60
N ARG A 20 41.43 36.93 32.75
CA ARG A 20 42.38 37.75 33.52
C ARG A 20 43.67 38.03 32.73
N MET A 21 44.18 37.05 31.98
CA MET A 21 45.33 37.26 31.09
C MET A 21 45.00 38.18 29.91
N LEU A 22 43.80 38.08 29.35
CA LEU A 22 43.37 38.96 28.26
C LEU A 22 43.08 40.39 28.75
N ALA A 23 42.79 40.60 30.04
CA ALA A 23 42.62 41.93 30.61
C ALA A 23 43.94 42.73 30.66
N THR A 24 45.10 42.06 30.66
CA THR A 24 46.42 42.71 30.58
C THR A 24 46.95 42.82 29.14
N PHE A 25 46.18 42.35 28.16
CA PHE A 25 46.55 42.37 26.75
C PHE A 25 46.10 43.68 26.09
N GLU A 26 47.05 44.54 25.74
CA GLU A 26 46.82 45.77 24.98
C GLU A 26 47.17 45.57 23.49
N PRO A 27 46.20 45.33 22.61
CA PRO A 27 46.49 45.10 21.21
C PRO A 27 46.86 46.41 20.49
N SER A 28 47.92 46.38 19.68
CA SER A 28 48.36 47.52 18.85
C SER A 28 47.40 47.87 17.70
N ARG A 29 46.33 47.09 17.51
CA ARG A 29 45.27 47.28 16.49
C ARG A 29 43.93 46.86 17.09
N PRO A 30 42.79 47.38 16.58
CA PRO A 30 41.47 46.93 17.03
C PRO A 30 41.29 45.42 16.81
N VAL A 31 41.13 44.66 17.89
CA VAL A 31 40.89 43.21 17.84
C VAL A 31 39.42 42.94 18.11
N ARG A 32 38.73 42.31 17.14
CA ARG A 32 37.31 41.98 17.28
C ARG A 32 37.08 40.79 18.22
N ARG A 33 37.91 39.75 18.11
CA ARG A 33 37.83 38.51 18.89
C ARG A 33 39.20 37.90 19.09
N VAL A 34 39.38 37.22 20.22
CA VAL A 34 40.53 36.34 20.51
C VAL A 34 40.00 34.94 20.73
N ILE A 35 40.58 33.96 20.04
CA ILE A 35 40.25 32.55 20.20
C ILE A 35 41.45 31.89 20.83
N VAL A 36 41.25 31.26 21.98
CA VAL A 36 42.29 30.50 22.67
C VAL A 36 41.92 29.03 22.58
N SER A 37 42.78 28.24 21.95
CA SER A 37 42.65 26.78 21.90
C SER A 37 43.68 26.17 22.83
N VAL A 38 43.19 25.37 23.78
CA VAL A 38 43.98 24.79 24.86
C VAL A 38 43.92 23.27 24.74
N THR A 39 45.07 22.63 24.94
CA THR A 39 45.25 21.16 24.94
C THR A 39 46.18 20.81 26.10
N GLY A 40 45.94 19.70 26.80
CA GLY A 40 46.72 19.24 27.95
C GLY A 40 47.39 17.88 27.71
N SER A 41 48.22 17.41 28.66
CA SER A 41 48.86 16.09 28.61
C SER A 41 47.93 14.93 28.96
N GLU A 42 46.82 15.21 29.66
CA GLU A 42 45.78 14.23 30.02
C GLU A 42 44.65 14.14 28.99
N THR A 43 44.67 15.05 28.03
CA THR A 43 43.77 15.08 26.88
C THR A 43 44.57 14.48 25.72
N GLY A 44 44.17 13.35 25.17
CA GLY A 44 44.81 12.71 24.02
C GLY A 44 44.85 13.57 22.75
N LEU A 45 45.11 12.92 21.61
CA LEU A 45 45.33 13.58 20.31
C LEU A 45 44.01 13.86 19.53
N GLY A 46 42.83 13.77 20.17
CA GLY A 46 41.53 13.92 19.52
C GLY A 46 41.04 15.38 19.39
N ALA A 47 40.12 15.64 18.45
CA ALA A 47 39.50 16.96 18.26
C ALA A 47 38.56 17.36 19.41
N ASN A 48 38.03 16.39 20.16
CA ASN A 48 37.21 16.62 21.37
C ASN A 48 38.02 17.04 22.60
N GLU A 49 39.35 17.00 22.50
CA GLU A 49 40.29 17.25 23.59
C GLU A 49 40.90 18.66 23.52
N LEU A 50 40.61 19.38 22.44
CA LEU A 50 40.91 20.81 22.27
C LEU A 50 39.81 21.67 22.90
N GLN A 51 40.07 22.28 24.06
CA GLN A 51 39.17 23.26 24.65
C GLN A 51 39.37 24.63 23.97
N ALA A 52 38.38 25.08 23.21
CA ALA A 52 38.40 26.40 22.58
C ALA A 52 37.53 27.40 23.36
N PHE A 53 38.10 28.56 23.66
CA PHE A 53 37.45 29.68 24.32
C PHE A 53 37.48 30.88 23.37
N THR A 54 36.32 31.48 23.08
CA THR A 54 36.23 32.65 22.20
C THR A 54 35.85 33.86 23.03
N PHE A 55 36.74 34.85 23.08
CA PHE A 55 36.53 36.12 23.76
C PHE A 55 36.27 37.23 22.75
N ARG A 56 35.26 38.05 23.00
CA ARG A 56 34.89 39.21 22.20
C ARG A 56 35.22 40.47 22.99
N MET A 57 35.81 41.45 22.32
CA MET A 57 36.04 42.77 22.91
C MET A 57 34.69 43.51 23.02
N GLY A 58 34.31 43.86 24.25
CA GLY A 58 33.18 44.72 24.58
C GLY A 58 33.64 46.04 25.21
N GLU A 59 32.70 46.82 25.75
CA GLU A 59 33.01 48.09 26.44
C GLU A 59 33.82 47.88 27.73
N ASP A 60 33.53 46.79 28.46
CA ASP A 60 34.23 46.39 29.70
C ASP A 60 35.42 45.43 29.47
N GLY A 61 35.99 45.41 28.26
CA GLY A 61 37.09 44.52 27.87
C GLY A 61 36.64 43.17 27.28
N PHE A 62 37.52 42.17 27.33
CA PHE A 62 37.25 40.85 26.74
C PHE A 62 36.24 40.02 27.56
N GLN A 63 35.12 39.68 26.95
CA GLN A 63 34.12 38.77 27.53
C GLN A 63 34.00 37.49 26.70
N GLU A 64 33.84 36.35 27.36
CA GLU A 64 33.68 35.08 26.65
C GLU A 64 32.29 34.98 25.99
N GLU A 65 32.26 34.60 24.72
CA GLU A 65 31.04 34.20 24.03
C GLU A 65 30.79 32.69 24.29
N LEU A 66 30.07 32.39 25.38
CA LEU A 66 29.80 31.02 25.87
C LEU A 66 29.22 30.07 24.81
N ILE A 67 28.49 30.60 23.82
CA ILE A 67 27.94 29.81 22.70
C ILE A 67 29.02 29.09 21.88
N TYR A 68 30.27 29.57 21.90
CA TYR A 68 31.41 28.96 21.21
C TYR A 68 32.31 28.14 22.13
N ARG A 69 31.95 27.98 23.41
CA ARG A 69 32.78 27.24 24.36
C ARG A 69 32.95 25.78 23.90
N GLY A 70 34.20 25.32 23.87
CA GLY A 70 34.55 23.99 23.38
C GLY A 70 34.38 23.83 21.86
N MET A 71 34.46 24.92 21.08
CA MET A 71 34.53 24.87 19.62
C MET A 71 35.24 26.09 19.02
N HIS A 72 35.86 25.93 17.85
CA HIS A 72 36.46 27.06 17.14
C HIS A 72 35.40 27.95 16.47
N SER A 73 35.48 29.28 16.57
CA SER A 73 34.43 30.19 16.06
C SER A 73 34.20 30.16 14.53
N MET A 74 35.15 29.64 13.75
CA MET A 74 34.93 29.39 12.32
C MET A 74 34.04 28.17 12.06
N LEU A 75 34.10 27.16 12.93
CA LEU A 75 33.18 26.00 12.87
C LEU A 75 31.75 26.47 13.10
N SER A 76 31.55 27.35 14.10
CA SER A 76 30.23 27.87 14.42
C SER A 76 29.64 28.74 13.30
N LYS A 77 30.48 29.49 12.58
CA LYS A 77 30.08 30.25 11.39
C LYS A 77 29.62 29.32 10.27
N ARG A 78 30.38 28.26 9.97
CA ARG A 78 30.05 27.30 8.88
C ARG A 78 28.77 26.52 9.16
N LEU A 79 28.60 26.05 10.40
CA LEU A 79 27.41 25.31 10.85
C LEU A 79 26.22 26.22 11.17
N LEU A 80 26.31 27.52 10.86
CA LEU A 80 25.24 28.51 11.04
C LEU A 80 24.67 28.57 12.47
N LEU A 81 25.50 28.40 13.51
CA LEU A 81 25.05 28.37 14.92
C LEU A 81 24.37 29.68 15.34
N TRP A 82 24.71 30.80 14.70
CA TRP A 82 24.06 32.09 14.92
C TRP A 82 22.54 32.03 14.72
N ARG A 83 22.03 31.05 13.96
CA ARG A 83 20.58 30.84 13.78
C ARG A 83 19.89 30.40 15.05
N LEU A 84 20.60 29.82 16.02
CA LEU A 84 20.02 29.34 17.27
C LEU A 84 19.82 30.45 18.31
N LYS A 85 20.22 31.70 18.01
CA LYS A 85 20.20 32.81 18.97
C LYS A 85 18.82 33.12 19.58
N ASP A 86 17.73 32.81 18.85
CA ASP A 86 16.35 33.07 19.29
C ASP A 86 15.74 31.83 19.99
N LEU A 87 16.54 30.78 20.23
CA LEU A 87 16.14 29.53 20.88
C LEU A 87 16.87 29.37 22.22
N ASN A 88 16.21 28.78 23.20
CA ASN A 88 16.87 28.38 24.44
C ASN A 88 17.54 27.01 24.23
N THR A 89 18.87 26.97 24.18
CA THR A 89 19.61 25.76 23.82
C THR A 89 20.63 25.36 24.87
N GLU A 90 20.69 24.06 25.14
CA GLU A 90 21.69 23.41 25.99
C GLU A 90 22.53 22.46 25.13
N ARG A 91 23.85 22.44 25.31
CA ARG A 91 24.74 21.49 24.61
C ARG A 91 24.68 20.14 25.32
N VAL A 92 24.48 19.07 24.57
CA VAL A 92 24.43 17.69 25.07
C VAL A 92 25.72 16.98 24.66
N ASP A 93 26.25 16.13 25.55
CA ASP A 93 27.42 15.31 25.26
C ASP A 93 27.17 14.37 24.06
N SER A 94 28.09 14.42 23.09
CA SER A 94 28.01 13.67 21.84
C SER A 94 29.37 13.11 21.43
N ALA A 95 29.36 12.18 20.47
CA ALA A 95 30.59 11.62 19.91
C ALA A 95 31.44 12.69 19.22
N GLU A 96 32.72 12.38 19.00
CA GLU A 96 33.64 13.24 18.27
C GLU A 96 33.12 13.57 16.86
N ASP A 97 33.34 14.84 16.46
CA ASP A 97 32.86 15.48 15.22
C ASP A 97 31.34 15.73 15.13
N VAL A 98 30.59 15.48 16.20
CA VAL A 98 29.16 15.75 16.29
C VAL A 98 28.88 16.75 17.41
N ILE A 99 28.02 17.72 17.14
CA ILE A 99 27.54 18.70 18.13
C ILE A 99 26.04 18.54 18.26
N LEU A 100 25.57 18.16 19.44
CA LEU A 100 24.14 18.02 19.73
C LEU A 100 23.67 19.16 20.65
N TYR A 101 22.61 19.86 20.23
CA TYR A 101 21.89 20.83 21.05
C TYR A 101 20.50 20.32 21.38
N ARG A 102 20.13 20.43 22.66
CA ARG A 102 18.75 20.28 23.14
C ARG A 102 18.14 21.67 23.25
N VAL A 103 17.09 21.92 22.48
CA VAL A 103 16.24 23.11 22.64
C VAL A 103 15.28 22.83 23.79
N THR A 104 15.17 23.76 24.72
CA THR A 104 14.37 23.64 25.95
C THR A 104 13.19 24.63 25.99
N GLY A 105 12.25 24.43 26.91
CA GLY A 105 11.07 25.29 27.06
C GLY A 105 9.87 24.76 26.28
N LYS A 106 9.10 25.66 25.62
CA LYS A 106 7.90 25.27 24.85
C LYS A 106 8.24 24.63 23.48
N ASP A 107 9.49 24.75 23.03
CA ASP A 107 10.00 24.20 21.77
C ASP A 107 11.03 23.09 22.01
N GLU A 108 10.64 22.03 22.72
CA GLU A 108 11.54 20.91 22.99
C GLU A 108 11.89 20.13 21.71
N ARG A 109 13.18 20.11 21.33
CA ARG A 109 13.72 19.35 20.18
C ARG A 109 15.23 19.19 20.23
N LEU A 110 15.74 18.31 19.38
CA LEU A 110 17.16 18.08 19.18
C LEU A 110 17.62 18.66 17.85
N ILE A 111 18.75 19.36 17.87
CA ILE A 111 19.44 19.89 16.68
C ILE A 111 20.85 19.33 16.70
N CYS A 112 21.16 18.47 15.74
CA CYS A 112 22.44 17.82 15.60
C CYS A 112 23.21 18.41 14.42
N LEU A 113 24.48 18.77 14.63
CA LEU A 113 25.33 19.46 13.65
C LEU A 113 26.63 18.68 13.47
N ALA A 114 27.12 18.53 12.24
CA ALA A 114 28.41 17.89 11.96
C ALA A 114 29.04 18.40 10.65
N GLU A 115 30.36 18.20 10.50
CA GLU A 115 31.09 18.46 9.26
C GLU A 115 31.45 17.14 8.55
N VAL A 116 31.43 17.17 7.22
CA VAL A 116 31.86 16.07 6.35
C VAL A 116 33.05 16.58 5.54
N ARG A 117 34.22 15.97 5.77
CA ARG A 117 35.51 16.40 5.18
C ARG A 117 35.89 15.64 3.92
N ASP A 118 35.25 14.50 3.67
CA ASP A 118 35.47 13.63 2.52
C ASP A 118 34.12 13.20 1.92
N LEU A 119 34.05 13.17 0.60
CA LEU A 119 32.86 12.80 -0.18
C LEU A 119 33.20 11.82 -1.31
N THR A 120 34.25 11.01 -1.13
CA THR A 120 34.61 9.98 -2.12
C THR A 120 33.44 9.01 -2.33
N PRO A 121 32.85 8.92 -3.55
CA PRO A 121 31.67 8.10 -3.80
C PRO A 121 32.04 6.61 -3.95
N GLY A 122 31.24 5.74 -3.35
CA GLY A 122 31.23 4.31 -3.67
C GLY A 122 30.42 4.10 -4.95
N ARG A 123 31.01 3.45 -5.96
CA ARG A 123 30.40 3.25 -7.28
C ARG A 123 30.02 1.79 -7.53
N ASP A 124 28.95 1.57 -8.28
CA ASP A 124 28.53 0.24 -8.75
C ASP A 124 29.36 -0.23 -9.96
N ALA A 125 29.09 -1.45 -10.46
CA ALA A 125 29.77 -2.00 -11.64
C ALA A 125 29.54 -1.19 -12.93
N ALA A 126 28.50 -0.36 -12.97
CA ALA A 126 28.21 0.55 -14.07
C ALA A 126 28.83 1.95 -13.87
N GLY A 127 29.59 2.16 -12.78
CA GLY A 127 30.26 3.41 -12.46
C GLY A 127 29.35 4.47 -11.83
N ARG A 128 28.10 4.16 -11.46
CA ARG A 128 27.18 5.12 -10.81
C ARG A 128 27.45 5.19 -9.31
N ALA A 129 27.37 6.38 -8.73
CA ALA A 129 27.50 6.56 -7.30
C ALA A 129 26.28 5.97 -6.56
N VAL A 130 26.53 5.00 -5.68
CA VAL A 130 25.50 4.28 -4.90
C VAL A 130 25.69 4.42 -3.38
N ALA A 131 26.77 5.08 -2.97
CA ALA A 131 27.08 5.35 -1.57
C ALA A 131 28.00 6.56 -1.42
N LEU A 132 27.91 7.23 -0.28
CA LEU A 132 28.86 8.26 0.17
C LEU A 132 29.39 7.88 1.56
N PRO A 133 30.35 6.94 1.68
CA PRO A 133 30.67 6.28 2.94
C PRO A 133 31.02 7.23 4.10
N SER A 134 31.75 8.31 3.82
CA SER A 134 32.13 9.31 4.82
C SER A 134 30.94 10.17 5.27
N LEU A 135 30.05 10.56 4.35
CA LEU A 135 28.80 11.25 4.69
C LEU A 135 27.86 10.32 5.48
N GLU A 136 27.70 9.08 5.03
CA GLU A 136 26.87 8.06 5.67
C GLU A 136 27.34 7.84 7.11
N ARG A 137 28.64 7.66 7.33
CA ARG A 137 29.22 7.50 8.67
C ARG A 137 28.94 8.71 9.58
N THR A 138 29.14 9.92 9.07
CA THR A 138 28.87 11.15 9.84
C THR A 138 27.39 11.30 10.16
N LEU A 139 26.51 11.01 9.20
CA LEU A 139 25.06 11.00 9.42
C LEU A 139 24.70 9.95 10.48
N SER A 140 25.20 8.71 10.39
CA SER A 140 24.94 7.67 11.39
C SER A 140 25.40 8.08 12.78
N LYS A 141 26.57 8.76 12.92
CA LYS A 141 26.99 9.34 14.21
C LYS A 141 25.96 10.34 14.76
N CYS A 142 25.42 11.23 13.91
CA CYS A 142 24.37 12.17 14.30
C CYS A 142 23.08 11.46 14.73
N LEU A 143 22.65 10.45 13.96
CA LEU A 143 21.45 9.67 14.25
C LEU A 143 21.59 8.88 15.57
N VAL A 144 22.77 8.33 15.85
CA VAL A 144 23.09 7.65 17.12
C VAL A 144 23.06 8.62 18.29
N ALA A 145 23.60 9.84 18.15
CA ALA A 145 23.54 10.86 19.19
C ALA A 145 22.09 11.23 19.54
N ILE A 146 21.25 11.45 18.53
CA ILE A 146 19.80 11.68 18.72
C ILE A 146 19.14 10.47 19.38
N ARG A 147 19.45 9.24 18.95
CA ARG A 147 18.86 8.01 19.50
C ARG A 147 19.21 7.80 20.96
N ARG A 148 20.46 8.04 21.34
CA ARG A 148 20.93 7.98 22.73
C ARG A 148 20.14 8.95 23.59
N GLU A 149 20.02 10.20 23.17
CA GLU A 149 19.26 11.21 23.90
C GLU A 149 17.77 10.86 24.01
N GLN A 150 17.15 10.39 22.92
CA GLN A 150 15.76 9.94 22.90
C GLN A 150 15.48 8.74 23.82
N SER A 151 16.46 7.85 24.02
CA SER A 151 16.31 6.66 24.87
C SER A 151 16.10 6.97 26.35
N THR A 152 16.45 8.19 26.78
CA THR A 152 16.20 8.67 28.15
C THR A 152 14.72 9.00 28.39
N ARG A 153 13.88 9.03 27.34
CA ARG A 153 12.48 9.44 27.40
C ARG A 153 11.53 8.28 27.03
N PRO A 154 10.38 8.18 27.71
CA PRO A 154 9.29 7.29 27.29
C PRO A 154 8.84 7.60 25.86
N SER A 155 8.34 6.58 25.14
CA SER A 155 7.96 6.68 23.72
C SER A 155 7.03 7.86 23.41
N GLY A 156 5.98 8.08 24.20
CA GLY A 156 5.02 9.18 24.01
C GLY A 156 5.54 10.57 24.40
N LYS A 157 6.73 10.67 25.01
CA LYS A 157 7.38 11.94 25.37
C LYS A 157 8.66 12.19 24.57
N ARG A 158 8.96 11.36 23.58
CA ARG A 158 10.11 11.54 22.70
C ARG A 158 10.04 12.87 21.96
N PHE A 159 11.20 13.46 21.73
CA PHE A 159 11.33 14.70 20.96
C PHE A 159 10.83 14.44 19.54
N GLN A 160 10.01 15.34 19.02
CA GLN A 160 9.59 15.36 17.62
C GLN A 160 10.17 16.58 16.94
N TRP A 161 10.21 16.54 15.61
CA TRP A 161 10.78 17.58 14.77
C TRP A 161 12.22 17.95 15.13
N ASN A 162 13.03 16.91 15.29
CA ASN A 162 14.48 17.00 15.42
C ASN A 162 15.11 17.33 14.07
N ARG A 163 16.31 17.92 14.08
CA ARG A 163 17.01 18.34 12.86
C ARG A 163 18.44 17.83 12.86
N VAL A 164 18.92 17.47 11.67
CA VAL A 164 20.35 17.22 11.42
C VAL A 164 20.83 18.23 10.41
N HIS A 165 22.00 18.83 10.63
CA HIS A 165 22.66 19.75 9.72
C HIS A 165 24.08 19.25 9.44
N LEU A 166 24.38 18.95 8.19
CA LEU A 166 25.69 18.50 7.75
C LEU A 166 26.33 19.59 6.89
N PHE A 167 27.54 20.01 7.22
CA PHE A 167 28.33 20.91 6.36
C PHE A 167 29.35 20.10 5.56
N LEU A 168 29.31 20.23 4.24
CA LEU A 168 30.21 19.56 3.30
C LEU A 168 31.40 20.47 2.96
N TRP A 169 32.61 19.97 3.18
CA TRP A 169 33.83 20.64 2.69
C TRP A 169 34.04 20.45 1.19
N PRO A 170 33.95 19.22 0.64
CA PRO A 170 34.06 19.01 -0.79
C PRO A 170 32.72 19.34 -1.49
N PRO A 171 32.74 19.68 -2.79
CA PRO A 171 31.50 19.85 -3.55
C PRO A 171 30.76 18.52 -3.71
N LEU A 172 29.43 18.54 -3.56
CA LEU A 172 28.54 17.44 -3.89
C LEU A 172 28.24 17.48 -5.38
N ASP A 173 29.10 16.82 -6.14
CA ASP A 173 29.03 16.74 -7.60
C ASP A 173 28.46 15.41 -8.08
N LEU A 174 27.18 15.16 -7.79
CA LEU A 174 26.45 13.96 -8.21
C LEU A 174 25.22 14.35 -9.03
N SER A 175 24.78 13.44 -9.90
CA SER A 175 23.49 13.59 -10.58
C SER A 175 22.34 13.47 -9.58
N GLN A 176 21.17 13.99 -9.97
CA GLN A 176 19.97 13.95 -9.15
C GLN A 176 19.55 12.50 -8.84
N ASP A 177 19.59 11.60 -9.83
CA ASP A 177 19.25 10.19 -9.66
C ASP A 177 20.17 9.47 -8.66
N GLU A 178 21.48 9.77 -8.68
CA GLU A 178 22.44 9.24 -7.71
C GLU A 178 22.15 9.74 -6.29
N ILE A 179 21.87 11.05 -6.14
CA ILE A 179 21.49 11.64 -4.84
C ILE A 179 20.22 10.98 -4.29
N ASN A 180 19.21 10.79 -5.13
CA ASN A 180 17.95 10.16 -4.74
C ASN A 180 18.14 8.71 -4.32
N GLY A 181 18.87 7.92 -5.11
CA GLY A 181 19.17 6.53 -4.79
C GLY A 181 19.84 6.38 -3.43
N ILE A 182 20.80 7.27 -3.12
CA ILE A 182 21.48 7.30 -1.82
C ILE A 182 20.51 7.73 -0.70
N ILE A 183 19.70 8.76 -0.90
CA ILE A 183 18.74 9.23 0.12
C ILE A 183 17.69 8.15 0.45
N HIS A 184 17.09 7.51 -0.56
CA HIS A 184 16.12 6.43 -0.34
C HIS A 184 16.73 5.24 0.40
N LYS A 185 18.01 4.92 0.13
CA LYS A 185 18.76 3.88 0.85
C LYS A 185 18.95 4.24 2.32
N LEU A 186 19.19 5.52 2.65
CA LEU A 186 19.44 5.97 4.03
C LEU A 186 18.17 6.31 4.82
N ALA A 187 17.05 6.59 4.14
CA ALA A 187 15.79 6.98 4.77
C ALA A 187 15.31 6.03 5.88
N PRO A 188 15.39 4.68 5.76
CA PRO A 188 14.97 3.77 6.81
C PRO A 188 15.68 3.99 8.16
N GLU A 189 16.94 4.40 8.17
CA GLU A 189 17.73 4.63 9.40
C GLU A 189 17.18 5.79 10.25
N THR A 190 16.43 6.69 9.63
CA THR A 190 15.83 7.85 10.28
C THR A 190 14.56 7.53 11.08
N THR A 191 14.01 6.32 10.91
CA THR A 191 12.75 5.91 11.52
C THR A 191 12.80 6.01 13.05
N GLY A 192 11.75 6.60 13.64
CA GLY A 192 11.59 6.68 15.10
C GLY A 192 12.48 7.71 15.79
N LEU A 193 13.26 8.49 15.04
CA LEU A 193 14.09 9.58 15.58
C LEU A 193 13.34 10.91 15.67
N GLY A 194 12.11 10.98 15.17
CA GLY A 194 11.31 12.21 15.17
C GLY A 194 11.93 13.32 14.31
N LEU A 195 12.68 12.98 13.26
CA LEU A 195 13.29 13.99 12.38
C LEU A 195 12.21 14.74 11.59
N GLU A 196 12.35 16.05 11.52
CA GLU A 196 11.62 16.91 10.58
C GLU A 196 12.36 16.98 9.25
N ARG A 197 13.68 17.19 9.33
CA ARG A 197 14.55 17.41 8.17
C ARG A 197 16.02 17.11 8.47
N ILE A 198 16.72 16.68 7.43
CA ILE A 198 18.17 16.63 7.34
C ILE A 198 18.57 17.71 6.33
N VAL A 199 19.44 18.62 6.72
CA VAL A 199 19.92 19.72 5.88
C VAL A 199 21.38 19.46 5.55
N VAL A 200 21.71 19.41 4.27
CA VAL A 200 23.08 19.28 3.78
C VAL A 200 23.50 20.61 3.16
N GLN A 201 24.47 21.28 3.77
CA GLN A 201 25.02 22.55 3.32
C GLN A 201 26.32 22.33 2.59
N GLY A 202 26.49 22.94 1.42
CA GLY A 202 27.77 22.92 0.72
C GLY A 202 27.68 23.52 -0.67
N THR A 203 28.73 23.28 -1.46
CA THR A 203 28.68 23.51 -2.90
C THR A 203 28.02 22.30 -3.55
N ILE A 204 26.83 22.47 -4.13
CA ILE A 204 25.97 21.39 -4.61
C ILE A 204 25.65 21.64 -6.08
N ARG A 205 25.67 20.58 -6.90
CA ARG A 205 25.24 20.67 -8.31
C ARG A 205 23.73 20.99 -8.36
N ASN A 206 23.40 22.14 -8.95
CA ASN A 206 22.02 22.51 -9.23
C ASN A 206 21.48 21.65 -10.39
N PRO A 207 20.35 20.95 -10.22
CA PRO A 207 19.82 20.05 -11.25
C PRO A 207 19.35 20.79 -12.51
N ALA A 208 18.85 22.01 -12.37
CA ALA A 208 18.36 22.81 -13.50
C ALA A 208 19.50 23.52 -14.25
N SER A 209 20.47 24.10 -13.54
CA SER A 209 21.56 24.86 -14.15
C SER A 209 22.78 24.01 -14.51
N GLY A 210 22.91 22.82 -13.91
CA GLY A 210 24.08 21.95 -14.01
C GLY A 210 25.35 22.49 -13.34
N LYS A 211 25.29 23.68 -12.72
CA LYS A 211 26.44 24.35 -12.09
C LYS A 211 26.55 24.01 -10.60
N LEU A 212 27.77 24.09 -10.09
CA LEU A 212 28.06 23.98 -8.67
C LEU A 212 27.78 25.32 -7.98
N GLU A 213 26.84 25.33 -7.04
CA GLU A 213 26.37 26.53 -6.34
C GLU A 213 26.38 26.31 -4.82
N GLU A 214 26.62 27.37 -4.03
CA GLU A 214 26.54 27.28 -2.57
C GLU A 214 25.07 27.27 -2.13
N LYS A 215 24.59 26.11 -1.68
CA LYS A 215 23.17 25.84 -1.42
C LYS A 215 22.96 24.94 -0.20
N LEU A 216 21.71 24.85 0.24
CA LEU A 216 21.21 23.86 1.19
C LEU A 216 20.35 22.83 0.46
N LEU A 217 20.68 21.55 0.61
CA LEU A 217 19.81 20.44 0.24
C LEU A 217 19.00 20.01 1.48
N ASP A 218 17.72 20.33 1.48
CA ASP A 218 16.76 19.95 2.51
C ASP A 218 16.12 18.62 2.15
N VAL A 219 16.36 17.60 2.96
CA VAL A 219 15.66 16.32 2.90
C VAL A 219 14.67 16.26 4.04
N SER A 220 13.39 16.29 3.72
CA SER A 220 12.30 16.13 4.70
C SER A 220 11.56 14.83 4.46
N ASN A 221 11.23 14.15 5.55
CA ASN A 221 10.56 12.87 5.53
C ASN A 221 9.23 13.02 6.30
N ARG A 222 8.11 12.77 5.62
CA ARG A 222 6.76 12.73 6.23
C ARG A 222 6.24 11.29 6.41
N GLY A 223 7.08 10.28 6.18
CA GLY A 223 6.80 8.84 6.24
C GLY A 223 7.99 8.03 5.68
N ARG A 224 8.04 6.71 5.88
CA ARG A 224 9.04 5.84 5.21
C ARG A 224 8.98 5.98 3.68
N SER A 225 7.81 6.31 3.14
CA SER A 225 7.60 6.85 1.79
C SER A 225 7.09 8.30 1.88
N GLY A 226 7.26 9.13 0.84
CA GLY A 226 6.91 10.57 0.91
C GLY A 226 8.10 11.47 1.28
N LEU A 227 9.26 11.15 0.71
CA LEU A 227 10.44 12.00 0.78
C LEU A 227 10.21 13.25 -0.07
N ARG A 228 10.66 14.39 0.47
CA ARG A 228 10.72 15.65 -0.25
C ARG A 228 12.11 16.22 -0.13
N ILE A 229 12.74 16.41 -1.28
CA ILE A 229 14.10 16.93 -1.43
C ILE A 229 13.99 18.31 -2.05
N ARG A 230 14.62 19.33 -1.44
CA ARG A 230 14.56 20.71 -1.92
C ARG A 230 15.93 21.38 -1.86
N LEU A 231 16.34 22.01 -2.96
CA LEU A 231 17.47 22.92 -2.98
C LEU A 231 17.02 24.33 -2.53
N ARG A 232 17.77 24.96 -1.63
CA ARG A 232 17.46 26.29 -1.07
C ARG A 232 18.70 27.15 -0.93
N ASP A 233 18.49 28.46 -0.90
CA ASP A 233 19.54 29.41 -0.55
C ASP A 233 19.93 29.34 0.93
N LEU A 234 21.14 29.81 1.23
CA LEU A 234 21.61 29.96 2.59
C LEU A 234 20.71 30.97 3.35
N PRO A 235 20.20 30.60 4.53
CA PRO A 235 19.30 31.46 5.30
C PRO A 235 20.05 32.68 5.83
N THR A 236 19.42 33.85 5.68
CA THR A 236 19.91 35.14 6.21
C THR A 236 19.23 35.53 7.53
N TYR A 237 18.33 34.68 8.02
CA TYR A 237 17.53 34.92 9.22
C TYR A 237 17.70 33.81 10.29
N PRO A 238 17.49 34.15 11.58
CA PRO A 238 17.54 33.19 12.67
C PRO A 238 16.45 32.11 12.59
N MET A 239 16.69 30.98 13.27
CA MET A 239 15.69 29.94 13.45
C MET A 239 14.68 30.38 14.50
N ARG A 240 13.42 30.49 14.10
CA ARG A 240 12.33 30.90 15.01
C ARG A 240 11.87 29.73 15.91
N PRO A 241 11.38 30.02 17.12
CA PRO A 241 10.62 29.07 17.92
C PRO A 241 9.39 28.57 17.15
N ARG A 242 8.93 27.36 17.47
CA ARG A 242 7.71 26.79 16.86
C ARG A 242 6.48 27.65 17.12
N SER A 243 5.71 27.90 16.07
CA SER A 243 4.37 28.49 16.15
C SER A 243 3.37 27.55 16.85
N ALA A 244 2.18 28.07 17.16
CA ALA A 244 1.12 27.28 17.81
C ALA A 244 0.67 26.08 16.96
N TYR A 245 0.56 26.25 15.65
CA TYR A 245 0.26 25.16 14.71
C TYR A 245 1.33 24.07 14.75
N GLU A 246 2.60 24.46 14.68
CA GLU A 246 3.74 23.56 14.71
C GLU A 246 3.85 22.76 16.02
N GLN A 247 3.53 23.40 17.15
CA GLN A 247 3.40 22.71 18.44
C GLN A 247 2.26 21.69 18.43
N ASN A 248 1.15 22.00 17.74
CA ASN A 248 0.02 21.08 17.61
C ASN A 248 0.40 19.84 16.80
N VAL A 249 1.09 20.02 15.67
CA VAL A 249 1.66 18.93 14.86
C VAL A 249 2.55 18.03 15.70
N VAL A 250 3.44 18.61 16.50
CA VAL A 250 4.33 17.86 17.41
C VAL A 250 3.52 17.02 18.42
N ARG A 251 2.48 17.60 19.04
CA ARG A 251 1.61 16.87 19.99
C ARG A 251 0.87 15.71 19.33
N LEU A 252 0.39 15.88 18.09
CA LEU A 252 -0.24 14.80 17.34
C LEU A 252 0.75 13.68 17.01
N ARG A 253 1.95 14.02 16.53
CA ARG A 253 3.01 13.03 16.24
C ARG A 253 3.44 12.24 17.47
N GLN A 254 3.48 12.86 18.64
CA GLN A 254 3.74 12.16 19.92
C GLN A 254 2.68 11.11 20.26
N ARG A 255 1.46 11.26 19.72
CA ARG A 255 0.36 10.29 19.82
C ARG A 255 0.30 9.33 18.61
N GLY A 256 1.27 9.40 17.70
CA GLY A 256 1.30 8.60 16.48
C GLY A 256 0.32 9.08 15.40
N LEU A 257 -0.17 10.32 15.49
CA LEU A 257 -1.12 10.90 14.53
C LEU A 257 -0.44 11.94 13.65
N MET A 258 -0.96 12.11 12.44
CA MET A 258 -0.52 13.13 11.49
C MET A 258 -1.56 14.24 11.40
N HIS A 259 -1.12 15.50 11.30
CA HIS A 259 -2.04 16.61 11.09
C HIS A 259 -2.51 16.62 9.61
N PRO A 260 -3.79 16.87 9.30
CA PRO A 260 -4.29 16.82 7.91
C PRO A 260 -3.56 17.76 6.92
N TYR A 261 -3.14 18.97 7.33
CA TYR A 261 -2.32 19.84 6.48
C TYR A 261 -0.91 19.29 6.17
N GLU A 262 -0.40 18.33 6.95
CA GLU A 262 0.82 17.60 6.57
C GLU A 262 0.56 16.64 5.39
N ILE A 263 -0.63 16.03 5.35
CA ILE A 263 -1.08 15.19 4.23
C ILE A 263 -1.28 16.07 2.98
N ILE A 264 -2.00 17.18 3.12
CA ILE A 264 -2.21 18.15 2.01
C ILE A 264 -0.86 18.58 1.43
N GLY A 265 0.05 19.10 2.26
CA GLY A 265 1.35 19.57 1.76
C GLY A 265 2.29 18.46 1.25
N MET A 266 1.97 17.18 1.48
CA MET A 266 2.66 16.04 0.87
C MET A 266 2.10 15.74 -0.52
N LEU A 267 0.78 15.85 -0.69
CA LEU A 267 0.06 15.60 -1.95
C LEU A 267 0.07 16.78 -2.91
N THR A 268 0.50 17.96 -2.46
CA THR A 268 0.62 19.18 -3.26
C THR A 268 2.07 19.68 -3.33
N PRO A 269 3.02 18.88 -3.88
CA PRO A 269 4.32 19.44 -4.22
C PRO A 269 4.12 20.50 -5.32
N GLY A 270 4.81 21.63 -5.17
CA GLY A 270 4.74 22.76 -6.11
C GLY A 270 5.54 22.52 -7.39
N GLU A 271 5.54 23.52 -8.29
CA GLU A 271 6.23 23.47 -9.60
C GLU A 271 7.74 23.75 -9.56
N ASP A 272 8.28 24.10 -8.39
CA ASP A 272 9.69 24.44 -8.25
C ASP A 272 10.57 23.30 -8.79
N SER A 273 11.33 23.53 -9.87
CA SER A 273 12.31 22.56 -10.42
C SER A 273 13.36 22.13 -9.40
N ASP A 274 13.53 22.92 -8.33
CA ASP A 274 14.41 22.68 -7.20
C ASP A 274 13.80 21.75 -6.13
N VAL A 275 12.54 21.32 -6.30
CA VAL A 275 11.81 20.43 -5.40
C VAL A 275 11.52 19.11 -6.10
N GLN A 276 12.04 18.03 -5.56
CA GLN A 276 11.65 16.68 -5.94
C GLN A 276 10.75 16.06 -4.88
N SER A 277 9.73 15.33 -5.34
CA SER A 277 8.77 14.63 -4.49
C SER A 277 8.44 13.26 -5.07
N ASP A 278 8.14 12.31 -4.18
CA ASP A 278 7.56 11.01 -4.54
C ASP A 278 6.10 11.11 -5.04
N PHE A 279 5.50 12.31 -4.98
CA PHE A 279 4.14 12.58 -5.43
C PHE A 279 4.15 13.47 -6.68
N PRO A 280 3.18 13.30 -7.59
CA PRO A 280 3.01 14.22 -8.72
C PRO A 280 2.71 15.64 -8.22
N ARG A 281 2.95 16.63 -9.09
CA ARG A 281 2.49 18.02 -8.84
C ARG A 281 1.02 17.98 -8.42
N GLY A 282 0.69 18.76 -7.39
CA GLY A 282 -0.68 18.84 -6.93
C GLY A 282 -1.08 20.20 -6.40
N GLU A 283 -2.38 20.44 -6.44
CA GLU A 283 -3.02 21.65 -5.95
C GLU A 283 -4.13 21.27 -4.98
N PHE A 284 -4.27 22.05 -3.91
CA PHE A 284 -5.35 21.89 -2.95
C PHE A 284 -6.05 23.22 -2.75
N ARG A 285 -7.36 23.22 -2.98
CA ARG A 285 -8.23 24.35 -2.70
C ARG A 285 -9.12 24.01 -1.53
N GLU A 286 -8.85 24.61 -0.38
CA GLU A 286 -9.68 24.43 0.82
C GLU A 286 -11.06 25.07 0.61
N LEU A 287 -12.10 24.34 1.04
CA LEU A 287 -13.48 24.76 1.03
C LEU A 287 -14.04 24.73 2.45
N ASP A 288 -14.91 25.68 2.78
CA ASP A 288 -15.67 25.68 4.03
C ASP A 288 -17.10 26.16 3.78
N LEU A 289 -17.99 25.92 4.74
CA LEU A 289 -19.39 26.32 4.64
C LEU A 289 -19.54 27.84 4.84
N ASP A 290 -20.30 28.48 3.95
CA ASP A 290 -20.80 29.83 4.13
C ASP A 290 -22.05 29.87 5.05
N GLU A 291 -22.65 31.05 5.21
CA GLU A 291 -23.87 31.25 6.02
C GLU A 291 -25.09 30.47 5.48
N SER A 292 -25.08 30.10 4.20
CA SER A 292 -26.13 29.32 3.56
C SER A 292 -25.84 27.80 3.57
N ASN A 293 -24.81 27.36 4.29
CA ASN A 293 -24.31 25.98 4.30
C ASN A 293 -23.88 25.45 2.93
N GLN A 294 -23.36 26.32 2.05
CA GLN A 294 -22.76 25.93 0.78
C GLN A 294 -21.23 25.95 0.90
N LEU A 295 -20.56 25.00 0.24
CA LEU A 295 -19.09 24.97 0.22
C LEU A 295 -18.56 26.10 -0.66
N VAL A 296 -17.77 27.00 -0.06
CA VAL A 296 -17.08 28.09 -0.74
C VAL A 296 -15.58 28.03 -0.49
N PRO A 297 -14.75 28.49 -1.43
CA PRO A 297 -13.31 28.61 -1.26
C PRO A 297 -12.93 29.48 -0.07
N VAL A 298 -11.96 29.03 0.73
CA VAL A 298 -11.41 29.79 1.84
C VAL A 298 -9.89 29.87 1.78
N GLU A 299 -9.33 30.99 2.25
CA GLU A 299 -7.89 31.16 2.41
C GLU A 299 -7.61 31.48 3.88
N ARG A 300 -6.95 30.55 4.59
CA ARG A 300 -6.62 30.70 6.01
C ARG A 300 -5.31 30.00 6.36
N PRO A 301 -4.62 30.42 7.44
CA PRO A 301 -3.45 29.70 7.93
C PRO A 301 -3.80 28.26 8.36
N PRO A 302 -2.88 27.28 8.15
CA PRO A 302 -3.08 25.91 8.59
C PRO A 302 -3.41 25.78 10.08
N GLY A 303 -4.35 24.88 10.39
CA GLY A 303 -4.80 24.59 11.76
C GLY A 303 -5.89 25.53 12.30
N ASN A 304 -6.36 26.49 11.50
CA ASN A 304 -7.45 27.41 11.86
C ASN A 304 -8.82 26.97 11.32
N ASN A 305 -8.99 25.68 11.00
CA ASN A 305 -10.28 25.12 10.64
C ASN A 305 -11.27 25.17 11.81
N SER A 306 -12.53 25.49 11.52
CA SER A 306 -13.58 25.67 12.54
C SER A 306 -14.09 24.34 13.08
N ALA A 307 -14.19 23.31 12.23
CA ALA A 307 -14.63 21.95 12.55
C ALA A 307 -13.48 20.94 12.53
N ASN A 308 -13.71 19.74 13.05
CA ASN A 308 -12.74 18.63 13.05
C ASN A 308 -12.63 17.92 11.68
N ILE A 309 -13.10 18.54 10.61
CA ILE A 309 -12.97 18.04 9.26
C ILE A 309 -12.61 19.19 8.32
N ILE A 310 -11.67 18.93 7.43
CA ILE A 310 -11.27 19.83 6.36
C ILE A 310 -11.82 19.26 5.05
N VAL A 311 -12.46 20.11 4.25
CA VAL A 311 -12.97 19.76 2.93
C VAL A 311 -12.20 20.55 1.89
N GLY A 312 -11.90 19.95 0.75
CA GLY A 312 -11.29 20.69 -0.35
C GLY A 312 -11.27 19.91 -1.64
N LEU A 313 -10.87 20.60 -2.71
CA LEU A 313 -10.57 19.98 -3.99
C LEU A 313 -9.08 19.68 -4.05
N LEU A 314 -8.74 18.41 -4.24
CA LEU A 314 -7.38 17.96 -4.47
C LEU A 314 -7.23 17.60 -5.94
N THR A 315 -6.28 18.25 -6.62
CA THR A 315 -5.96 18.00 -8.02
C THR A 315 -4.53 17.50 -8.13
N SER A 316 -4.31 16.40 -8.84
CA SER A 316 -2.99 15.79 -9.06
C SER A 316 -2.73 15.69 -10.56
N PHE A 317 -1.61 16.22 -11.02
CA PHE A 317 -1.26 16.29 -12.45
C PHE A 317 -0.32 15.15 -12.81
N THR A 318 -0.77 14.26 -13.71
CA THR A 318 0.01 13.10 -14.16
C THR A 318 0.16 13.11 -15.67
N ASP A 319 1.09 12.32 -16.22
CA ASP A 319 1.26 12.22 -17.68
C ASP A 319 -0.01 11.73 -18.40
N LYS A 320 -0.83 10.92 -17.71
CA LYS A 320 -2.09 10.39 -18.23
C LYS A 320 -3.25 11.41 -18.19
N TYR A 321 -3.21 12.31 -17.20
CA TYR A 321 -4.20 13.35 -16.98
C TYR A 321 -3.47 14.69 -16.75
N PRO A 322 -2.87 15.28 -17.80
CA PRO A 322 -2.12 16.54 -17.69
C PRO A 322 -3.02 17.72 -17.31
N GLU A 323 -4.33 17.64 -17.59
CA GLU A 323 -5.33 18.60 -17.12
C GLU A 323 -5.62 18.51 -15.61
N GLY A 324 -5.20 17.41 -14.97
CA GLY A 324 -5.33 17.18 -13.53
C GLY A 324 -6.47 16.24 -13.16
N MET A 325 -6.17 15.24 -12.33
CA MET A 325 -7.16 14.39 -11.68
C MET A 325 -7.71 15.12 -10.45
N THR A 326 -8.89 15.74 -10.55
CA THR A 326 -9.59 16.39 -9.43
C THR A 326 -10.46 15.40 -8.65
N ARG A 327 -10.41 15.50 -7.31
CA ARG A 327 -11.22 14.73 -6.35
C ARG A 327 -11.65 15.63 -5.20
N VAL A 328 -12.77 15.30 -4.55
CA VAL A 328 -13.14 15.94 -3.29
C VAL A 328 -12.42 15.22 -2.15
N ALA A 329 -11.68 15.94 -1.32
CA ALA A 329 -10.97 15.37 -0.18
C ALA A 329 -11.64 15.77 1.14
N LEU A 330 -11.93 14.78 1.98
CA LEU A 330 -12.36 14.91 3.37
C LEU A 330 -11.20 14.47 4.28
N LEU A 331 -10.70 15.39 5.10
CA LEU A 331 -9.59 15.10 6.02
C LEU A 331 -10.03 15.26 7.47
N GLY A 332 -10.05 14.17 8.22
CA GLY A 332 -10.31 14.19 9.66
C GLY A 332 -9.17 14.90 10.39
N ASP A 333 -9.53 15.84 11.28
CA ASP A 333 -8.60 16.56 12.12
C ASP A 333 -8.70 16.05 13.58
N PRO A 334 -7.74 15.25 14.04
CA PRO A 334 -7.74 14.74 15.40
C PRO A 334 -7.25 15.76 16.44
N SER A 335 -6.94 16.99 16.04
CA SER A 335 -6.36 18.01 16.93
C SER A 335 -7.29 18.45 18.07
N ARG A 336 -8.61 18.37 17.87
CA ARG A 336 -9.64 18.67 18.89
C ARG A 336 -10.61 17.49 19.00
N GLY A 337 -11.00 17.14 20.23
CA GLY A 337 -11.94 16.05 20.49
C GLY A 337 -11.54 14.69 19.88
N MET A 338 -10.27 14.51 19.49
CA MET A 338 -9.80 13.34 18.73
C MET A 338 -10.58 13.10 17.43
N GLY A 339 -11.06 14.17 16.78
CA GLY A 339 -11.86 14.07 15.56
C GLY A 339 -13.30 13.64 15.83
N SER A 340 -13.86 14.04 16.98
CA SER A 340 -15.26 13.77 17.29
C SER A 340 -16.20 14.48 16.31
N LEU A 341 -17.31 13.82 16.02
CA LEU A 341 -18.26 14.18 14.96
C LEU A 341 -19.53 14.78 15.58
N ALA A 342 -19.83 16.03 15.24
CA ALA A 342 -21.07 16.69 15.56
C ALA A 342 -21.71 17.26 14.29
N GLU A 343 -22.77 18.06 14.45
CA GLU A 343 -23.44 18.75 13.35
C GLU A 343 -22.47 19.45 12.38
N ALA A 344 -21.49 20.20 12.91
CA ALA A 344 -20.56 20.98 12.11
C ALA A 344 -19.72 20.12 11.17
N GLU A 345 -19.23 18.96 11.65
CA GLU A 345 -18.50 18.00 10.83
C GLU A 345 -19.44 17.32 9.82
N CYS A 346 -20.62 16.89 10.26
CA CYS A 346 -21.58 16.17 9.43
C CYS A 346 -22.07 17.00 8.24
N ARG A 347 -22.35 18.29 8.44
CA ARG A 347 -22.73 19.22 7.35
C ARG A 347 -21.64 19.32 6.28
N ARG A 348 -20.37 19.36 6.69
CA ARG A 348 -19.23 19.41 5.77
C ARG A 348 -19.05 18.11 4.99
N ILE A 349 -19.25 16.96 5.64
CA ILE A 349 -19.21 15.65 4.98
C ILE A 349 -20.33 15.56 3.92
N ILE A 350 -21.56 15.92 4.27
CA ILE A 350 -22.71 15.91 3.36
C ILE A 350 -22.45 16.84 2.16
N ALA A 351 -22.03 18.08 2.41
CA ALA A 351 -21.74 19.02 1.34
C ALA A 351 -20.57 18.56 0.45
N GLY A 352 -19.59 17.85 1.01
CA GLY A 352 -18.51 17.23 0.24
C GLY A 352 -19.00 16.12 -0.68
N LEU A 353 -19.93 15.27 -0.21
CA LEU A 353 -20.60 14.25 -1.04
C LEU A 353 -21.43 14.90 -2.15
N ASP A 354 -22.18 15.96 -1.83
CA ASP A 354 -22.97 16.72 -2.81
C ASP A 354 -22.09 17.33 -3.89
N LEU A 355 -20.96 17.93 -3.51
CA LEU A 355 -20.00 18.49 -4.46
C LEU A 355 -19.36 17.41 -5.34
N ALA A 356 -18.98 16.27 -4.76
CA ALA A 356 -18.40 15.15 -5.51
C ALA A 356 -19.38 14.59 -6.54
N GLU A 357 -20.66 14.46 -6.16
CA GLU A 357 -21.74 14.05 -7.06
C GLU A 357 -21.98 15.08 -8.16
N GLN A 358 -22.06 16.37 -7.82
CA GLN A 358 -22.26 17.42 -8.82
C GLN A 358 -21.13 17.47 -9.85
N MET A 359 -19.88 17.28 -9.40
CA MET A 359 -18.70 17.29 -10.25
C MET A 359 -18.45 15.96 -10.96
N GLN A 360 -19.16 14.88 -10.57
CA GLN A 360 -18.93 13.51 -11.01
C GLN A 360 -17.47 13.06 -10.81
N VAL A 361 -16.90 13.40 -9.65
CA VAL A 361 -15.52 13.01 -9.26
C VAL A 361 -15.53 12.09 -8.04
N PRO A 362 -14.48 11.26 -7.85
CA PRO A 362 -14.33 10.46 -6.64
C PRO A 362 -14.20 11.34 -5.39
N LEU A 363 -14.63 10.80 -4.25
CA LEU A 363 -14.38 11.36 -2.93
C LEU A 363 -13.29 10.57 -2.20
N GLU A 364 -12.30 11.26 -1.64
CA GLU A 364 -11.23 10.71 -0.83
C GLU A 364 -11.45 11.06 0.64
N TRP A 365 -11.45 10.06 1.51
CA TRP A 365 -11.64 10.25 2.94
C TRP A 365 -10.42 9.77 3.73
N TYR A 366 -9.64 10.73 4.22
CA TYR A 366 -8.55 10.52 5.16
C TYR A 366 -9.14 10.43 6.58
N ALA A 367 -9.58 9.22 6.94
CA ALA A 367 -10.44 8.98 8.08
C ALA A 367 -9.63 8.83 9.38
N VAL A 368 -9.98 9.66 10.36
CA VAL A 368 -9.62 9.54 11.78
C VAL A 368 -10.75 10.16 12.59
N SER A 369 -11.35 9.39 13.51
CA SER A 369 -12.47 9.89 14.30
C SER A 369 -12.68 9.11 15.60
N ALA A 370 -12.94 9.84 16.69
CA ALA A 370 -13.41 9.28 17.96
C ALA A 370 -14.91 8.97 18.00
N GLY A 371 -15.62 9.05 16.86
CA GLY A 371 -17.06 8.81 16.76
C GLY A 371 -17.89 10.06 17.09
N ALA A 372 -19.18 9.85 17.36
CA ALA A 372 -20.09 10.94 17.70
C ALA A 372 -19.61 11.73 18.93
N LYS A 373 -19.77 13.05 18.90
CA LYS A 373 -19.40 13.92 20.01
C LYS A 373 -20.26 13.59 21.24
N ILE A 374 -19.59 13.16 22.31
CA ILE A 374 -20.18 12.96 23.62
C ILE A 374 -19.97 14.24 24.45
N SER A 375 -21.06 14.80 24.96
CA SER A 375 -21.06 16.03 25.76
C SER A 375 -22.07 15.90 26.90
N MET A 376 -21.89 16.68 27.97
CA MET A 376 -22.90 16.84 29.02
C MET A 376 -24.03 17.78 28.59
N GLU A 377 -23.84 18.53 27.50
CA GLU A 377 -24.76 19.56 27.02
C GLU A 377 -25.50 19.18 25.73
N THR A 378 -24.96 18.20 24.99
CA THR A 378 -25.50 17.75 23.70
C THR A 378 -25.58 16.22 23.65
N GLY A 379 -26.62 15.66 23.05
CA GLY A 379 -26.89 14.22 23.04
C GLY A 379 -27.29 13.68 21.66
N THR A 380 -28.56 13.29 21.53
CA THR A 380 -29.11 12.57 20.36
C THR A 380 -29.15 13.40 19.09
N GLU A 381 -29.15 14.72 19.17
CA GLU A 381 -29.04 15.61 18.01
C GLU A 381 -27.76 15.35 17.20
N ASN A 382 -26.65 14.97 17.86
CA ASN A 382 -25.44 14.55 17.14
C ASN A 382 -25.69 13.23 16.41
N MET A 383 -26.47 12.30 16.98
CA MET A 383 -26.81 11.02 16.36
C MET A 383 -27.72 11.16 15.14
N ASP A 384 -28.62 12.15 15.13
CA ASP A 384 -29.43 12.48 13.95
C ASP A 384 -28.54 12.94 12.79
N TRP A 385 -27.55 13.80 13.08
CA TRP A 385 -26.55 14.21 12.10
C TRP A 385 -25.66 13.05 11.62
N ILE A 386 -25.29 12.14 12.51
CA ILE A 386 -24.58 10.92 12.12
C ILE A 386 -25.42 10.10 11.12
N SER A 387 -26.72 9.98 11.38
CA SER A 387 -27.67 9.25 10.54
C SER A 387 -27.90 9.96 9.21
N ALA A 388 -27.87 11.29 9.17
CA ALA A 388 -27.96 12.06 7.94
C ALA A 388 -26.75 11.80 7.01
N VAL A 389 -25.53 11.75 7.56
CA VAL A 389 -24.34 11.36 6.79
C VAL A 389 -24.46 9.93 6.28
N LEU A 390 -24.91 9.00 7.13
CA LEU A 390 -25.11 7.60 6.73
C LEU A 390 -26.09 7.48 5.56
N ARG A 391 -27.25 8.12 5.66
CA ARG A 391 -28.23 8.16 4.57
C ARG A 391 -27.62 8.69 3.29
N ARG A 392 -26.91 9.81 3.36
CA ARG A 392 -26.33 10.46 2.19
C ARG A 392 -25.26 9.58 1.52
N LEU A 393 -24.42 8.91 2.30
CA LEU A 393 -23.45 7.94 1.79
C LEU A 393 -24.11 6.77 1.07
N ILE A 394 -25.21 6.23 1.62
CA ILE A 394 -25.98 5.16 0.97
C ILE A 394 -26.52 5.64 -0.38
N GLU A 395 -27.17 6.81 -0.42
CA GLU A 395 -27.69 7.40 -1.66
C GLU A 395 -26.55 7.62 -2.69
N PHE A 396 -25.41 8.15 -2.23
CA PHE A 396 -24.23 8.40 -3.06
C PHE A 396 -23.64 7.12 -3.68
N THR A 397 -23.40 6.08 -2.88
CA THR A 397 -22.80 4.84 -3.39
C THR A 397 -23.79 3.99 -4.19
N GLN A 398 -25.09 4.05 -3.89
CA GLN A 398 -26.13 3.40 -4.70
C GLN A 398 -26.33 4.10 -6.06
N ALA A 399 -26.06 5.40 -6.16
CA ALA A 399 -25.96 6.11 -7.44
C ALA A 399 -24.73 5.67 -8.27
N GLY A 400 -23.85 4.83 -7.70
CA GLY A 400 -22.68 4.28 -8.37
C GLY A 400 -21.45 5.18 -8.30
N LEU A 401 -21.44 6.17 -7.40
CA LEU A 401 -20.31 7.06 -7.14
C LEU A 401 -19.33 6.42 -6.15
N GLU A 402 -18.09 6.88 -6.19
CA GLU A 402 -16.95 6.23 -5.54
C GLU A 402 -16.45 7.03 -4.33
N VAL A 403 -16.29 6.35 -3.19
CA VAL A 403 -15.66 6.88 -1.98
C VAL A 403 -14.46 6.01 -1.62
N ASN A 404 -13.26 6.58 -1.67
CA ASN A 404 -12.02 5.93 -1.30
C ASN A 404 -11.60 6.35 0.11
N VAL A 405 -11.32 5.38 0.99
CA VAL A 405 -11.05 5.62 2.41
C VAL A 405 -9.63 5.22 2.77
N LEU A 406 -8.85 6.17 3.30
CA LEU A 406 -7.57 5.92 3.94
C LEU A 406 -7.73 6.05 5.45
N VAL A 407 -7.66 4.94 6.17
CA VAL A 407 -7.78 4.92 7.62
C VAL A 407 -6.44 5.33 8.23
N CYS A 408 -6.36 6.60 8.63
CA CYS A 408 -5.14 7.28 9.08
C CYS A 408 -4.92 7.19 10.60
N GLY A 409 -5.91 6.69 11.34
CA GLY A 409 -5.87 6.56 12.79
C GLY A 409 -6.98 5.67 13.32
N ILE A 410 -7.36 5.87 14.58
CA ILE A 410 -8.48 5.12 15.17
C ILE A 410 -9.80 5.73 14.67
N ASN A 411 -10.68 4.88 14.15
CA ASN A 411 -12.04 5.19 13.76
C ASN A 411 -13.00 4.46 14.71
N VAL A 412 -13.83 5.22 15.43
CA VAL A 412 -14.76 4.69 16.43
C VAL A 412 -16.22 4.91 16.04
N GLY A 413 -17.08 3.93 16.32
CA GLY A 413 -18.53 4.08 16.27
C GLY A 413 -19.09 4.31 14.87
N ALA A 414 -19.52 5.54 14.58
CA ALA A 414 -20.14 5.92 13.30
C ALA A 414 -19.21 5.78 12.10
N GLN A 415 -17.94 6.18 12.25
CA GLN A 415 -16.98 6.20 11.14
C GLN A 415 -16.75 4.81 10.52
N PRO A 416 -16.57 3.70 11.27
CA PRO A 416 -16.56 2.36 10.70
C PRO A 416 -17.80 1.99 9.86
N TYR A 417 -19.01 2.37 10.28
CA TYR A 417 -20.22 2.13 9.47
C TYR A 417 -20.20 2.94 8.18
N TRP A 418 -19.77 4.20 8.22
CA TRP A 418 -19.59 5.01 7.02
C TRP A 418 -18.54 4.43 6.08
N ASN A 419 -17.43 3.92 6.60
CA ASN A 419 -16.40 3.24 5.83
C ASN A 419 -16.97 1.98 5.16
N ALA A 420 -17.88 1.27 5.84
CA ALA A 420 -18.55 0.09 5.30
C ALA A 420 -19.48 0.43 4.12
N GLU A 421 -20.32 1.45 4.29
CA GLU A 421 -21.20 1.95 3.21
C GLU A 421 -20.42 2.54 2.04
N ALA A 422 -19.20 3.01 2.28
CA ALA A 422 -18.31 3.53 1.25
C ALA A 422 -17.61 2.43 0.43
N THR A 423 -17.21 1.30 1.04
CA THR A 423 -16.20 0.40 0.44
C THR A 423 -16.41 -1.10 0.63
N MET A 424 -17.29 -1.54 1.54
CA MET A 424 -17.35 -2.94 1.99
C MET A 424 -18.51 -3.73 1.38
N LEU A 425 -19.63 -3.07 1.09
CA LEU A 425 -20.84 -3.73 0.59
C LEU A 425 -20.72 -4.13 -0.89
N MET A 426 -21.59 -5.04 -1.33
CA MET A 426 -21.49 -5.66 -2.67
C MET A 426 -21.51 -4.65 -3.82
N HIS A 427 -22.25 -3.54 -3.69
CA HIS A 427 -22.38 -2.52 -4.75
C HIS A 427 -21.29 -1.45 -4.72
N THR A 428 -20.49 -1.38 -3.67
CA THR A 428 -19.49 -0.32 -3.48
C THR A 428 -18.33 -0.46 -4.46
N LYS A 429 -17.84 0.68 -4.96
CA LYS A 429 -16.74 0.72 -5.93
C LYS A 429 -15.40 1.09 -5.32
N GLY A 430 -15.45 1.89 -4.25
CA GLY A 430 -14.26 2.46 -3.62
C GLY A 430 -13.36 1.44 -2.94
N ILE A 431 -12.22 1.93 -2.48
CA ILE A 431 -11.21 1.14 -1.79
C ILE A 431 -11.01 1.61 -0.35
N LEU A 432 -10.68 0.67 0.54
CA LEU A 432 -10.26 0.95 1.90
C LEU A 432 -8.82 0.49 2.11
N ILE A 433 -7.99 1.44 2.52
CA ILE A 433 -6.58 1.26 2.83
C ILE A 433 -6.37 1.54 4.32
N MET A 434 -5.72 0.63 5.04
CA MET A 434 -5.38 0.84 6.46
C MET A 434 -3.90 1.15 6.64
N CYS A 435 -3.61 2.21 7.40
CA CYS A 435 -2.26 2.53 7.84
C CYS A 435 -1.86 1.74 9.10
N PRO A 436 -0.56 1.59 9.42
CA PRO A 436 -0.15 0.93 10.66
C PRO A 436 -0.61 1.70 11.89
N GLY A 437 -0.95 0.98 12.96
CA GLY A 437 -1.45 1.59 14.21
C GLY A 437 -2.87 2.17 14.11
N SER A 438 -3.51 2.04 12.95
CA SER A 438 -4.91 2.40 12.75
C SER A 438 -5.85 1.24 13.13
N ALA A 439 -7.09 1.56 13.46
CA ALA A 439 -8.10 0.55 13.83
C ALA A 439 -9.51 1.06 13.51
N MET A 440 -10.40 0.17 13.09
CA MET A 440 -11.84 0.44 12.98
C MET A 440 -12.57 -0.35 14.06
N VAL A 441 -13.15 0.34 15.04
CA VAL A 441 -13.82 -0.29 16.19
C VAL A 441 -15.19 0.31 16.41
N LEU A 442 -16.21 -0.50 16.71
CA LEU A 442 -17.53 0.03 17.07
C LEU A 442 -17.49 0.66 18.46
N THR A 443 -16.79 0.02 19.39
CA THR A 443 -16.59 0.48 20.76
C THR A 443 -15.11 0.33 21.10
N GLY A 444 -14.51 1.37 21.67
CA GLY A 444 -13.10 1.32 22.09
C GLY A 444 -12.86 0.29 23.20
N LYS A 445 -11.66 -0.28 23.24
CA LYS A 445 -11.25 -1.35 24.18
C LYS A 445 -11.63 -1.06 25.64
N GLN A 446 -11.27 0.13 26.15
CA GLN A 446 -11.56 0.49 27.54
C GLN A 446 -13.07 0.54 27.83
N ALA A 447 -13.87 1.06 26.89
CA ALA A 447 -15.31 1.12 27.05
C ALA A 447 -15.94 -0.29 27.04
N LEU A 448 -15.42 -1.21 26.23
CA LEU A 448 -15.84 -2.62 26.27
C LEU A 448 -15.53 -3.28 27.61
N ASP A 449 -14.33 -3.06 28.17
CA ASP A 449 -13.96 -3.62 29.48
C ASP A 449 -14.92 -3.14 30.57
N TYR A 450 -15.22 -1.83 30.59
CA TYR A 450 -16.15 -1.26 31.57
C TYR A 450 -17.59 -1.77 31.39
N SER A 451 -18.01 -2.06 30.16
CA SER A 451 -19.35 -2.61 29.89
C SER A 451 -19.44 -4.13 30.09
N GLY A 452 -18.34 -4.80 30.48
CA GLY A 452 -18.28 -6.26 30.59
C GLY A 452 -18.31 -6.99 29.24
N GLY A 453 -17.97 -6.29 28.15
CA GLY A 453 -17.85 -6.86 26.81
C GLY A 453 -16.55 -7.65 26.63
N VAL A 454 -16.48 -8.40 25.52
CA VAL A 454 -15.24 -9.10 25.12
C VAL A 454 -14.35 -8.12 24.35
N SER A 455 -13.15 -7.87 24.87
CA SER A 455 -12.15 -7.00 24.25
C SER A 455 -10.86 -7.78 23.91
N ALA A 456 -9.93 -7.10 23.23
CA ALA A 456 -8.57 -7.61 22.99
C ALA A 456 -7.55 -6.82 23.83
N GLU A 457 -6.25 -7.07 23.61
CA GLU A 457 -5.19 -6.36 24.35
C GLU A 457 -5.22 -4.85 24.10
N ASP A 458 -5.58 -4.44 22.87
CA ASP A 458 -5.72 -3.06 22.44
C ASP A 458 -6.77 -2.91 21.31
N ASN A 459 -6.97 -1.68 20.82
CA ASN A 459 -7.89 -1.42 19.71
C ASN A 459 -7.44 -2.08 18.40
N ALA A 460 -6.14 -2.29 18.18
CA ALA A 460 -5.63 -2.95 16.99
C ALA A 460 -5.95 -4.46 17.01
N GLY A 461 -6.00 -5.06 18.20
CA GLY A 461 -6.50 -6.42 18.40
C GLY A 461 -7.99 -6.60 18.06
N ILE A 462 -8.79 -5.54 18.22
CA ILE A 462 -10.24 -5.55 17.94
C ILE A 462 -10.54 -5.21 16.47
N GLY A 463 -9.80 -4.28 15.88
CA GLY A 463 -10.16 -3.66 14.60
C GLY A 463 -8.99 -3.30 13.69
N GLY A 464 -7.79 -3.81 13.95
CA GLY A 464 -6.60 -3.59 13.12
C GLY A 464 -6.57 -4.48 11.87
N TYR A 465 -5.70 -4.12 10.93
CA TYR A 465 -5.56 -4.83 9.65
C TYR A 465 -5.15 -6.29 9.82
N ASP A 466 -4.03 -6.57 10.51
CA ASP A 466 -3.38 -7.89 10.49
C ASP A 466 -4.25 -9.01 11.08
N ARG A 467 -5.05 -8.68 12.10
CA ARG A 467 -5.84 -9.67 12.84
C ARG A 467 -7.29 -9.76 12.37
N ILE A 468 -7.89 -8.64 11.93
CA ILE A 468 -9.34 -8.55 11.73
C ILE A 468 -9.68 -8.05 10.33
N MET A 469 -9.33 -6.80 10.00
CA MET A 469 -9.86 -6.11 8.82
C MET A 469 -9.25 -6.57 7.49
N GLY A 470 -7.98 -6.98 7.48
CA GLY A 470 -7.38 -7.65 6.34
C GLY A 470 -7.98 -9.05 6.14
N PRO A 471 -7.92 -9.93 7.16
CA PRO A 471 -8.48 -11.27 7.13
C PRO A 471 -9.96 -11.37 6.72
N ASN A 472 -10.85 -10.49 7.18
CA ASN A 472 -12.26 -10.52 6.81
C ASN A 472 -12.56 -9.88 5.42
N GLY A 473 -11.56 -9.22 4.81
CA GLY A 473 -11.66 -8.56 3.52
C GLY A 473 -12.37 -7.20 3.54
N GLU A 474 -12.56 -6.60 4.71
CA GLU A 474 -13.11 -5.24 4.85
C GLU A 474 -12.05 -4.19 4.48
N ALA A 475 -10.82 -4.34 4.94
CA ALA A 475 -9.67 -3.60 4.43
C ALA A 475 -9.10 -4.32 3.20
N GLN A 476 -9.09 -3.63 2.07
CA GLN A 476 -8.66 -4.22 0.81
C GLN A 476 -7.15 -4.12 0.62
N TYR A 477 -6.52 -3.14 1.29
CA TYR A 477 -5.10 -2.89 1.27
C TYR A 477 -4.56 -2.54 2.66
N ALA A 478 -3.30 -2.89 2.89
CA ALA A 478 -2.49 -2.36 3.99
C ALA A 478 -1.39 -1.46 3.42
N ALA A 479 -1.17 -0.34 4.08
CA ALA A 479 -0.07 0.57 3.81
C ALA A 479 1.01 0.46 4.89
N ARG A 480 2.24 0.81 4.55
CA ARG A 480 3.38 0.89 5.48
C ARG A 480 3.40 2.19 6.28
N ASP A 481 2.71 3.22 5.80
CA ASP A 481 2.45 4.51 6.43
C ASP A 481 1.41 5.29 5.60
N ILE A 482 1.07 6.51 6.01
CA ILE A 482 0.08 7.36 5.31
C ILE A 482 0.52 7.69 3.89
N ALA A 483 1.82 7.89 3.64
CA ALA A 483 2.32 8.22 2.31
C ALA A 483 2.20 7.02 1.36
N ASP A 484 2.52 5.82 1.82
CA ASP A 484 2.35 4.57 1.06
C ASP A 484 0.87 4.33 0.78
N GLY A 485 -0.01 4.69 1.73
CA GLY A 485 -1.46 4.66 1.52
C GLY A 485 -1.92 5.63 0.44
N CYS A 486 -1.36 6.84 0.40
CA CYS A 486 -1.62 7.78 -0.69
C CYS A 486 -1.08 7.28 -2.04
N GLN A 487 0.07 6.61 -2.06
CA GLN A 487 0.62 6.00 -3.29
C GLN A 487 -0.26 4.85 -3.79
N ILE A 488 -0.76 3.99 -2.90
CA ILE A 488 -1.74 2.94 -3.25
C ILE A 488 -3.00 3.57 -3.85
N LEU A 489 -3.47 4.69 -3.30
CA LEU A 489 -4.64 5.40 -3.81
C LEU A 489 -4.38 5.98 -5.22
N LEU A 490 -3.22 6.60 -5.46
CA LEU A 490 -2.84 7.06 -6.80
C LEU A 490 -2.69 5.90 -7.80
N ARG A 491 -2.08 4.78 -7.39
CA ARG A 491 -1.99 3.57 -8.21
C ARG A 491 -3.37 3.00 -8.54
N HIS A 492 -4.32 3.04 -7.61
CA HIS A 492 -5.71 2.67 -7.89
C HIS A 492 -6.29 3.56 -8.98
N TYR A 493 -6.09 4.88 -8.91
CA TYR A 493 -6.54 5.81 -9.94
C TYR A 493 -5.88 5.64 -11.31
N ASP A 494 -4.62 5.17 -11.36
CA ASP A 494 -4.00 4.81 -12.65
C ASP A 494 -4.85 3.76 -13.39
N HIS A 495 -5.56 2.90 -12.65
CA HIS A 495 -6.43 1.86 -13.19
C HIS A 495 -7.93 2.27 -13.27
N SER A 496 -8.39 3.18 -12.42
CA SER A 496 -9.83 3.40 -12.20
C SER A 496 -10.31 4.84 -12.42
N TYR A 497 -9.43 5.84 -12.47
CA TYR A 497 -9.89 7.23 -12.59
C TYR A 497 -10.52 7.46 -13.95
N VAL A 498 -11.76 7.95 -13.94
CA VAL A 498 -12.51 8.39 -15.12
C VAL A 498 -12.60 9.90 -15.06
N MET A 499 -12.07 10.58 -16.07
CA MET A 499 -12.24 12.03 -16.18
C MET A 499 -13.74 12.35 -16.37
N PRO A 500 -14.33 13.33 -15.66
CA PRO A 500 -15.68 13.79 -15.92
C PRO A 500 -15.93 14.03 -17.43
N GLY A 501 -16.99 13.40 -17.94
CA GLY A 501 -17.33 13.40 -19.36
C GLY A 501 -16.80 12.20 -20.16
N GLU A 502 -15.88 11.41 -19.62
CA GLU A 502 -15.41 10.16 -20.22
C GLU A 502 -16.18 8.94 -19.68
N ARG A 503 -16.20 7.85 -20.45
CA ARG A 503 -16.90 6.59 -20.08
C ARG A 503 -16.01 5.58 -19.34
N PHE A 504 -14.72 5.57 -19.68
CA PHE A 504 -13.72 4.61 -19.24
C PHE A 504 -12.43 5.35 -18.84
N PRO A 505 -11.60 4.79 -17.95
CA PRO A 505 -10.25 5.28 -17.73
C PRO A 505 -9.43 5.27 -19.01
N ARG A 506 -8.57 6.27 -19.21
CA ARG A 506 -7.75 6.38 -20.43
C ARG A 506 -6.81 5.19 -20.59
N ARG A 507 -6.49 4.85 -21.85
CA ARG A 507 -5.47 3.86 -22.19
C ARG A 507 -4.09 4.41 -21.83
N ALA A 508 -3.29 3.64 -21.10
CA ALA A 508 -1.89 3.96 -20.79
C ALA A 508 -0.98 3.65 -21.99
N ALA A 509 0.11 4.41 -22.13
CA ALA A 509 1.15 4.10 -23.10
C ALA A 509 1.98 2.90 -22.62
N THR A 510 2.10 1.86 -23.43
CA THR A 510 2.91 0.66 -23.12
C THR A 510 3.93 0.39 -24.22
N LYS A 511 5.10 -0.10 -23.81
CA LYS A 511 6.18 -0.63 -24.64
C LYS A 511 6.10 -2.16 -24.74
N ASP A 512 5.21 -2.82 -23.99
CA ASP A 512 5.01 -4.28 -24.06
C ASP A 512 4.20 -4.65 -25.32
N PRO A 513 4.80 -5.34 -26.31
CA PRO A 513 4.14 -5.63 -27.59
C PRO A 513 2.80 -6.35 -27.42
N ILE A 514 1.81 -5.97 -28.23
CA ILE A 514 0.48 -6.59 -28.23
C ILE A 514 0.57 -8.05 -28.71
N ASP A 515 1.46 -8.31 -29.67
CA ASP A 515 1.71 -9.60 -30.32
C ASP A 515 2.68 -10.52 -29.56
N ARG A 516 3.10 -10.15 -28.34
CA ARG A 516 3.96 -10.98 -27.50
C ARG A 516 3.29 -12.32 -27.18
N ASP A 517 4.01 -13.40 -27.47
CA ASP A 517 3.60 -14.75 -27.09
C ASP A 517 3.71 -14.91 -25.55
N VAL A 518 2.59 -15.25 -24.91
CA VAL A 518 2.56 -15.48 -23.47
C VAL A 518 3.22 -16.81 -23.08
N CYS A 519 3.36 -17.75 -24.02
CA CYS A 519 3.92 -19.07 -23.80
C CYS A 519 5.41 -19.02 -23.42
N ASP A 520 6.13 -18.00 -23.87
CA ASP A 520 7.55 -17.79 -23.54
C ASP A 520 7.77 -17.20 -22.14
N SER A 521 6.69 -16.77 -21.48
CA SER A 521 6.79 -16.14 -20.17
C SER A 521 7.22 -17.15 -19.10
N PRO A 522 8.12 -16.77 -18.18
CA PRO A 522 8.58 -17.67 -17.13
C PRO A 522 7.44 -17.99 -16.16
N HIS A 523 7.23 -19.27 -15.87
CA HIS A 523 6.32 -19.72 -14.81
C HIS A 523 7.10 -20.01 -13.53
N GLY A 524 8.07 -20.92 -13.62
CA GLY A 524 8.96 -21.30 -12.53
C GLY A 524 8.44 -22.47 -11.67
N HIS A 525 9.15 -22.72 -10.57
CA HIS A 525 8.84 -23.79 -9.62
C HIS A 525 7.72 -23.35 -8.68
N VAL A 526 6.63 -24.11 -8.61
CA VAL A 526 5.58 -23.83 -7.65
C VAL A 526 5.03 -25.12 -7.04
N GLY A 527 5.32 -25.33 -5.76
CA GLY A 527 5.01 -26.58 -5.06
C GLY A 527 5.73 -27.79 -5.69
N ALA A 528 4.98 -28.88 -5.91
CA ALA A 528 5.49 -30.12 -6.49
C ALA A 528 5.49 -30.15 -8.03
N SER A 529 4.92 -29.13 -8.69
CA SER A 529 4.87 -29.04 -10.15
C SER A 529 5.78 -27.93 -10.66
N THR A 530 6.73 -28.31 -11.50
CA THR A 530 7.60 -27.35 -12.18
C THR A 530 7.19 -27.22 -13.64
N PHE A 531 6.97 -25.98 -14.06
CA PHE A 531 6.91 -25.58 -15.46
C PHE A 531 7.95 -24.48 -15.66
N ALA A 532 8.80 -24.60 -16.69
CA ALA A 532 9.75 -23.55 -17.01
C ALA A 532 9.01 -22.30 -17.51
N THR A 533 8.04 -22.50 -18.41
CA THR A 533 7.27 -21.43 -19.04
C THR A 533 5.76 -21.64 -18.89
N VAL A 534 4.99 -20.58 -19.15
CA VAL A 534 3.53 -20.63 -19.19
C VAL A 534 3.04 -21.54 -20.33
N GLY A 535 3.78 -21.65 -21.44
CA GLY A 535 3.44 -22.55 -22.54
C GLY A 535 3.35 -24.01 -22.11
N GLU A 536 4.28 -24.47 -21.25
CA GLU A 536 4.27 -25.83 -20.71
C GLU A 536 3.07 -26.14 -19.80
N VAL A 537 2.41 -25.10 -19.26
CA VAL A 537 1.16 -25.28 -18.51
C VAL A 537 0.03 -25.70 -19.43
N PHE A 538 0.02 -25.16 -20.66
CA PHE A 538 -1.05 -25.34 -21.64
C PHE A 538 -0.79 -26.46 -22.64
N ASP A 539 0.47 -26.87 -22.82
CA ASP A 539 0.86 -27.95 -23.73
C ASP A 539 0.35 -29.32 -23.21
N PRO A 540 -0.43 -30.07 -24.01
CA PRO A 540 -0.92 -31.40 -23.63
C PRO A 540 0.19 -32.43 -23.40
N LYS A 541 1.42 -32.22 -23.89
CA LYS A 541 2.56 -33.13 -23.65
C LYS A 541 3.13 -32.99 -22.24
N THR A 542 3.27 -31.75 -21.76
CA THR A 542 3.86 -31.43 -20.45
C THR A 542 2.82 -31.41 -19.34
N ASN A 543 1.56 -31.05 -19.67
CA ASN A 543 0.43 -31.05 -18.75
C ASN A 543 -0.82 -31.73 -19.34
N PRO A 544 -0.81 -33.07 -19.50
CA PRO A 544 -1.93 -33.80 -20.07
C PRO A 544 -3.27 -33.51 -19.36
N GLY A 545 -4.23 -32.98 -20.11
CA GLY A 545 -5.56 -32.63 -19.61
C GLY A 545 -5.58 -31.55 -18.52
N ARG A 546 -4.52 -30.72 -18.46
CA ARG A 546 -4.35 -29.62 -17.49
C ARG A 546 -4.60 -30.07 -16.05
N LYS A 547 -4.05 -31.23 -15.69
CA LYS A 547 -4.23 -31.88 -14.38
C LYS A 547 -3.17 -31.49 -13.37
N ARG A 548 -1.98 -31.11 -13.82
CA ARG A 548 -0.91 -30.64 -12.94
C ARG A 548 -1.21 -29.19 -12.51
N PRO A 549 -1.10 -28.87 -11.21
CA PRO A 549 -1.35 -27.53 -10.70
C PRO A 549 -0.32 -26.52 -11.21
N PHE A 550 -0.76 -25.27 -11.40
CA PHE A 550 0.04 -24.13 -11.84
C PHE A 550 -0.35 -22.87 -11.05
N ASP A 551 0.52 -21.87 -11.02
CA ASP A 551 0.27 -20.60 -10.31
C ASP A 551 -0.48 -19.63 -11.22
N ILE A 552 -1.70 -19.27 -10.82
CA ILE A 552 -2.54 -18.38 -11.60
C ILE A 552 -1.95 -16.97 -11.73
N ARG A 553 -1.19 -16.47 -10.74
CA ARG A 553 -0.56 -15.15 -10.80
C ARG A 553 0.48 -15.08 -11.91
N LYS A 554 1.19 -16.18 -12.19
CA LYS A 554 2.15 -16.25 -13.31
C LYS A 554 1.45 -16.15 -14.66
N VAL A 555 0.30 -16.81 -14.80
CA VAL A 555 -0.51 -16.75 -16.02
C VAL A 555 -1.18 -15.38 -16.20
N MET A 556 -1.73 -14.81 -15.13
CA MET A 556 -2.26 -13.44 -15.15
C MET A 556 -1.17 -12.43 -15.52
N ARG A 557 0.03 -12.59 -14.95
CA ARG A 557 1.16 -11.71 -15.25
C ARG A 557 1.63 -11.86 -16.69
N SER A 558 1.64 -13.06 -17.28
CA SER A 558 2.05 -13.21 -18.68
C SER A 558 1.07 -12.53 -19.64
N ALA A 559 -0.22 -12.48 -19.30
CA ALA A 559 -1.26 -11.81 -20.07
C ALA A 559 -1.25 -10.27 -19.93
N SER A 560 -0.89 -9.74 -18.75
CA SER A 560 -0.82 -8.30 -18.49
C SER A 560 0.44 -7.63 -19.05
N ASP A 561 0.45 -6.29 -19.05
CA ASP A 561 1.56 -5.49 -19.54
C ASP A 561 2.77 -5.60 -18.60
N GLN A 562 3.94 -5.93 -19.16
CA GLN A 562 5.16 -6.14 -18.38
C GLN A 562 5.79 -4.86 -17.84
N ASP A 563 5.46 -3.71 -18.41
CA ASP A 563 5.99 -2.40 -18.04
C ASP A 563 5.06 -1.60 -17.11
N HIS A 564 3.92 -2.18 -16.72
CA HIS A 564 3.02 -1.61 -15.72
C HIS A 564 2.95 -2.52 -14.49
N ASP A 565 2.88 -1.89 -13.31
CA ASP A 565 2.63 -2.60 -12.07
C ASP A 565 1.17 -3.05 -11.98
N VAL A 566 0.96 -4.18 -11.30
CA VAL A 566 -0.38 -4.67 -10.93
C VAL A 566 -0.69 -4.29 -9.49
N LEU A 567 -1.97 -4.15 -9.17
CA LEU A 567 -2.45 -3.86 -7.82
C LEU A 567 -3.44 -4.95 -7.37
N GLU A 568 -3.01 -5.80 -6.43
CA GLU A 568 -3.82 -6.92 -5.94
C GLU A 568 -4.77 -6.51 -4.81
N ARG A 569 -6.08 -6.66 -5.03
CA ARG A 569 -7.13 -6.40 -4.04
C ARG A 569 -7.36 -7.61 -3.13
N TRP A 570 -7.58 -7.34 -1.84
CA TRP A 570 -7.91 -8.36 -0.83
C TRP A 570 -6.86 -9.48 -0.74
N TYR A 571 -5.57 -9.13 -0.84
CA TYR A 571 -4.48 -10.10 -0.71
C TYR A 571 -4.52 -10.84 0.65
N GLY A 572 -4.85 -10.12 1.72
CA GLY A 572 -4.90 -10.66 3.09
C GLY A 572 -6.21 -11.36 3.47
N MET A 573 -7.22 -11.40 2.59
CA MET A 573 -8.54 -11.95 2.89
C MET A 573 -8.49 -13.47 3.03
N ARG A 574 -8.88 -13.98 4.20
CA ARG A 574 -8.90 -15.40 4.54
C ARG A 574 -10.09 -16.11 3.91
N ASP A 575 -9.90 -17.41 3.64
CA ASP A 575 -10.86 -18.29 2.97
C ASP A 575 -11.23 -17.86 1.53
N ALA A 576 -10.52 -16.86 0.99
CA ALA A 576 -10.71 -16.29 -0.35
C ALA A 576 -9.43 -16.37 -1.20
N GLU A 577 -8.39 -17.06 -0.73
CA GLU A 577 -7.07 -17.12 -1.36
C GLU A 577 -7.12 -17.75 -2.76
N THR A 578 -8.13 -18.56 -3.05
CA THR A 578 -8.32 -19.21 -4.36
C THR A 578 -8.78 -18.27 -5.47
N SER A 579 -9.24 -17.05 -5.13
CA SER A 579 -9.62 -16.02 -6.10
C SER A 579 -8.66 -14.84 -6.01
N VAL A 580 -7.89 -14.65 -7.08
CA VAL A 580 -6.95 -13.54 -7.24
C VAL A 580 -7.65 -12.43 -8.03
N VAL A 581 -7.57 -11.20 -7.53
CA VAL A 581 -8.18 -10.02 -8.17
C VAL A 581 -7.13 -8.94 -8.28
N TRP A 582 -6.83 -8.54 -9.51
CA TRP A 582 -5.87 -7.50 -9.83
C TRP A 582 -6.54 -6.35 -10.57
N ASP A 583 -6.16 -5.13 -10.22
CA ASP A 583 -6.18 -4.03 -11.16
C ASP A 583 -4.88 -4.06 -11.97
N ALA A 584 -5.01 -4.09 -13.30
CA ALA A 584 -3.90 -4.34 -14.22
C ALA A 584 -4.11 -3.59 -15.56
N HIS A 585 -3.10 -3.64 -16.43
CA HIS A 585 -3.21 -3.17 -17.81
C HIS A 585 -3.01 -4.32 -18.80
N VAL A 586 -3.78 -4.33 -19.88
CA VAL A 586 -3.65 -5.27 -21.01
C VAL A 586 -3.66 -4.49 -22.31
N GLY A 587 -2.52 -4.40 -22.99
CA GLY A 587 -2.33 -3.56 -24.16
C GLY A 587 -2.52 -2.06 -23.86
N GLY A 588 -2.23 -1.63 -22.64
CA GLY A 588 -2.46 -0.28 -22.12
C GLY A 588 -3.88 -0.04 -21.61
N PHE A 589 -4.84 -0.95 -21.82
CA PHE A 589 -6.19 -0.78 -21.29
C PHE A 589 -6.26 -1.17 -19.81
N PRO A 590 -6.73 -0.29 -18.92
CA PRO A 590 -6.98 -0.65 -17.52
C PRO A 590 -8.07 -1.71 -17.42
N VAL A 591 -7.85 -2.78 -16.65
CA VAL A 591 -8.81 -3.87 -16.46
C VAL A 591 -8.85 -4.34 -15.01
N CYS A 592 -10.02 -4.85 -14.60
CA CYS A 592 -10.14 -5.71 -13.43
C CYS A 592 -9.89 -7.17 -13.89
N MET A 593 -8.74 -7.74 -13.55
CA MET A 593 -8.37 -9.10 -13.91
C MET A 593 -8.64 -10.06 -12.74
N ILE A 594 -9.39 -11.13 -13.00
CA ILE A 594 -9.73 -12.16 -12.02
C ILE A 594 -9.11 -13.48 -12.48
N GLY A 595 -8.33 -14.11 -11.61
CA GLY A 595 -7.76 -15.43 -11.84
C GLY A 595 -8.12 -16.38 -10.72
N LEU A 596 -8.42 -17.64 -11.08
CA LEU A 596 -8.71 -18.67 -10.08
C LEU A 596 -7.56 -19.65 -9.93
N GLU A 597 -7.15 -19.85 -8.68
CA GLU A 597 -5.97 -20.61 -8.32
C GLU A 597 -6.10 -22.07 -8.75
N SER A 598 -5.07 -22.58 -9.43
CA SER A 598 -4.98 -24.00 -9.82
C SER A 598 -4.20 -24.83 -8.81
N GLN A 599 -3.56 -24.21 -7.83
CA GLN A 599 -2.88 -24.93 -6.76
C GLN A 599 -3.81 -25.26 -5.61
N PRO A 600 -3.69 -26.47 -5.04
CA PRO A 600 -4.20 -26.71 -3.71
C PRO A 600 -3.46 -25.80 -2.71
N LEU A 601 -4.19 -24.98 -1.97
CA LEU A 601 -3.60 -24.08 -0.97
C LEU A 601 -3.83 -24.62 0.44
N SER A 602 -2.82 -24.49 1.29
CA SER A 602 -2.96 -24.78 2.72
C SER A 602 -3.91 -23.78 3.37
N ARG A 603 -4.80 -24.28 4.23
CA ARG A 603 -5.68 -23.42 5.03
C ARG A 603 -4.87 -22.74 6.14
N LEU A 604 -5.23 -21.50 6.43
CA LEU A 604 -4.58 -20.67 7.43
C LEU A 604 -5.51 -20.51 8.63
N GLY A 605 -5.03 -20.84 9.83
CA GLY A 605 -5.84 -20.83 11.04
C GLY A 605 -6.56 -22.15 11.31
N PHE A 606 -7.72 -22.08 11.96
CA PHE A 606 -8.50 -23.26 12.36
C PHE A 606 -9.17 -23.93 11.14
N VAL A 607 -9.05 -25.26 11.05
CA VAL A 607 -9.66 -26.08 9.99
C VAL A 607 -10.77 -26.94 10.59
N PRO A 608 -12.05 -26.68 10.26
CA PRO A 608 -13.17 -27.50 10.73
C PRO A 608 -13.09 -28.94 10.20
N ALA A 609 -13.59 -29.90 11.00
CA ALA A 609 -13.61 -31.31 10.62
C ALA A 609 -14.66 -31.65 9.55
N ASP A 610 -15.69 -30.83 9.38
CA ASP A 610 -16.77 -30.97 8.40
C ASP A 610 -16.52 -30.21 7.09
N GLY A 611 -15.29 -29.72 6.91
CA GLY A 611 -14.84 -28.97 5.75
C GLY A 611 -13.65 -29.59 5.04
N PRO A 612 -13.24 -29.02 3.90
CA PRO A 612 -12.05 -29.48 3.19
C PRO A 612 -10.79 -29.18 4.01
N THR A 613 -9.84 -30.13 4.00
CA THR A 613 -8.56 -30.03 4.73
C THR A 613 -7.58 -29.04 4.07
N SER A 614 -7.78 -28.73 2.80
CA SER A 614 -7.03 -27.76 2.00
C SER A 614 -7.98 -27.08 1.01
N TRP A 615 -7.64 -25.88 0.55
CA TRP A 615 -8.40 -25.26 -0.55
C TRP A 615 -8.12 -26.03 -1.83
N THR A 616 -9.17 -26.59 -2.42
CA THR A 616 -9.06 -27.38 -3.65
C THR A 616 -8.94 -26.47 -4.87
N ALA A 617 -8.14 -26.92 -5.84
CA ALA A 617 -7.85 -26.16 -7.06
C ALA A 617 -9.11 -25.85 -7.88
N GLY A 618 -9.21 -24.60 -8.34
CA GLY A 618 -10.28 -24.10 -9.21
C GLY A 618 -11.67 -24.05 -8.58
N THR A 619 -11.78 -24.30 -7.27
CA THR A 619 -13.05 -24.34 -6.55
C THR A 619 -13.38 -22.98 -5.96
N LEU A 620 -14.63 -22.55 -6.13
CA LEU A 620 -15.19 -21.36 -5.49
C LEU A 620 -15.76 -21.72 -4.11
N PHE A 621 -15.08 -21.25 -3.07
CA PHE A 621 -15.49 -21.25 -1.67
C PHE A 621 -16.29 -19.97 -1.31
N PRO A 622 -16.95 -19.90 -0.13
CA PRO A 622 -17.89 -18.83 0.16
C PRO A 622 -17.26 -17.44 0.07
N MET A 623 -16.11 -17.26 0.72
CA MET A 623 -15.40 -15.98 0.76
C MET A 623 -14.71 -15.66 -0.58
N SER A 624 -14.24 -16.67 -1.31
CA SER A 624 -13.74 -16.49 -2.69
C SER A 624 -14.86 -16.04 -3.65
N SER A 625 -16.08 -16.57 -3.49
CA SER A 625 -17.25 -16.21 -4.29
C SER A 625 -17.68 -14.76 -4.00
N LYS A 626 -17.72 -14.39 -2.71
CA LYS A 626 -17.93 -13.00 -2.25
C LYS A 626 -16.91 -12.05 -2.88
N LYS A 627 -15.62 -12.42 -2.87
CA LYS A 627 -14.52 -11.61 -3.43
C LYS A 627 -14.70 -11.40 -4.94
N VAL A 628 -15.03 -12.45 -5.70
CA VAL A 628 -15.29 -12.36 -7.14
C VAL A 628 -16.49 -11.45 -7.45
N ALA A 629 -17.62 -11.63 -6.74
CA ALA A 629 -18.80 -10.80 -6.93
C ALA A 629 -18.52 -9.30 -6.66
N ARG A 630 -17.82 -9.00 -5.55
CA ARG A 630 -17.38 -7.63 -5.24
C ARG A 630 -16.47 -7.03 -6.31
N ALA A 631 -15.52 -7.81 -6.83
CA ALA A 631 -14.61 -7.36 -7.87
C ALA A 631 -15.34 -6.95 -9.16
N ILE A 632 -16.34 -7.74 -9.58
CA ILE A 632 -17.17 -7.46 -10.75
C ILE A 632 -17.99 -6.19 -10.54
N ASN A 633 -18.68 -6.08 -9.39
CA ASN A 633 -19.48 -4.89 -9.09
C ASN A 633 -18.63 -3.61 -9.03
N ALA A 634 -17.45 -3.67 -8.41
CA ALA A 634 -16.56 -2.52 -8.30
C ALA A 634 -16.01 -2.03 -9.66
N ALA A 635 -15.86 -2.92 -10.64
CA ALA A 635 -15.44 -2.58 -12.00
C ALA A 635 -16.60 -2.09 -12.90
N SER A 636 -17.86 -2.35 -12.51
CA SER A 636 -19.04 -2.02 -13.31
C SER A 636 -19.16 -0.51 -13.53
N SER A 637 -19.44 -0.15 -14.78
CA SER A 637 -19.42 1.24 -15.27
C SER A 637 -18.10 1.98 -15.08
N ASN A 638 -16.98 1.28 -14.94
CA ASN A 638 -15.66 1.87 -14.79
C ASN A 638 -14.66 1.27 -15.79
N ARG A 639 -14.31 -0.01 -15.63
CA ARG A 639 -13.29 -0.67 -16.47
C ARG A 639 -13.73 -2.08 -16.89
N PRO A 640 -13.20 -2.63 -18.00
CA PRO A 640 -13.44 -4.01 -18.39
C PRO A 640 -13.08 -5.03 -17.31
N VAL A 641 -13.79 -6.15 -17.31
CA VAL A 641 -13.43 -7.33 -16.50
C VAL A 641 -12.85 -8.42 -17.38
N VAL A 642 -11.72 -8.99 -16.99
CA VAL A 642 -11.09 -10.14 -17.65
C VAL A 642 -10.99 -11.29 -16.65
N VAL A 643 -11.65 -12.41 -16.91
CA VAL A 643 -11.59 -13.60 -16.06
C VAL A 643 -10.77 -14.68 -16.75
N LEU A 644 -9.63 -15.06 -16.16
CA LEU A 644 -8.85 -16.23 -16.56
C LEU A 644 -9.34 -17.44 -15.76
N ALA A 645 -10.23 -18.20 -16.39
CA ALA A 645 -11.04 -19.20 -15.71
C ALA A 645 -10.37 -20.57 -15.64
N ASN A 646 -10.17 -21.02 -14.40
CA ASN A 646 -9.94 -22.41 -14.03
C ASN A 646 -10.98 -22.79 -12.97
N LEU A 647 -12.15 -23.21 -13.44
CA LEU A 647 -13.35 -23.39 -12.61
C LEU A 647 -13.77 -24.86 -12.57
N SER A 648 -13.56 -25.49 -11.42
CA SER A 648 -14.01 -26.85 -11.12
C SER A 648 -15.43 -26.89 -10.56
N GLY A 649 -15.94 -25.75 -10.08
CA GLY A 649 -17.29 -25.57 -9.56
C GLY A 649 -17.32 -24.80 -8.24
N PHE A 650 -18.46 -24.86 -7.55
CA PHE A 650 -18.62 -24.35 -6.19
C PHE A 650 -18.41 -25.46 -5.17
N ASP A 651 -17.86 -25.12 -4.01
CA ASP A 651 -17.71 -26.10 -2.93
C ASP A 651 -19.06 -26.46 -2.30
N GLY A 652 -19.37 -27.75 -2.27
CA GLY A 652 -20.62 -28.29 -1.73
C GLY A 652 -20.50 -28.89 -0.34
N SER A 653 -19.40 -28.66 0.38
CA SER A 653 -19.21 -29.24 1.72
C SER A 653 -20.21 -28.68 2.74
N PRO A 654 -20.52 -29.42 3.82
CA PRO A 654 -21.33 -28.91 4.92
C PRO A 654 -20.81 -27.58 5.50
N GLU A 655 -19.48 -27.40 5.59
CA GLU A 655 -18.88 -26.13 6.01
C GLU A 655 -19.30 -24.98 5.09
N SER A 656 -19.10 -25.13 3.77
CA SER A 656 -19.39 -24.05 2.80
C SER A 656 -20.88 -23.72 2.73
N LEU A 657 -21.75 -24.73 2.78
CA LEU A 657 -23.19 -24.50 2.81
C LEU A 657 -23.64 -23.81 4.10
N ARG A 658 -23.05 -24.14 5.26
CA ARG A 658 -23.28 -23.45 6.53
C ARG A 658 -22.77 -22.00 6.49
N LYS A 659 -21.68 -21.76 5.76
CA LYS A 659 -21.14 -20.44 5.45
C LYS A 659 -21.82 -19.77 4.24
N ILE A 660 -23.09 -20.10 3.98
CA ILE A 660 -23.97 -19.46 2.98
C ILE A 660 -23.40 -19.41 1.56
N GLN A 661 -22.70 -20.46 1.11
CA GLN A 661 -22.15 -20.56 -0.26
C GLN A 661 -23.17 -20.27 -1.36
N LEU A 662 -24.43 -20.66 -1.18
CA LEU A 662 -25.48 -20.44 -2.18
C LEU A 662 -25.76 -18.95 -2.40
N GLU A 663 -25.74 -18.13 -1.35
CA GLU A 663 -25.92 -16.69 -1.45
C GLU A 663 -24.72 -16.03 -2.16
N TYR A 664 -23.50 -16.34 -1.72
CA TYR A 664 -22.31 -15.77 -2.36
C TYR A 664 -22.08 -16.25 -3.80
N GLY A 665 -22.50 -17.48 -4.12
CA GLY A 665 -22.52 -17.96 -5.50
C GLY A 665 -23.56 -17.24 -6.35
N ALA A 666 -24.77 -17.01 -5.83
CA ALA A 666 -25.81 -16.24 -6.52
C ALA A 666 -25.40 -14.79 -6.76
N GLU A 667 -24.64 -14.19 -5.85
CA GLU A 667 -24.11 -12.84 -6.00
C GLU A 667 -23.17 -12.68 -7.20
N ILE A 668 -22.44 -13.73 -7.62
CA ILE A 668 -21.66 -13.69 -8.86
C ILE A 668 -22.60 -13.57 -10.07
N GLY A 669 -23.65 -14.39 -10.13
CA GLY A 669 -24.64 -14.32 -11.20
C GLY A 669 -25.32 -12.95 -11.26
N ARG A 670 -25.71 -12.40 -10.11
CA ARG A 670 -26.27 -11.05 -9.99
C ARG A 670 -25.28 -9.98 -10.48
N ALA A 671 -24.01 -10.07 -10.09
CA ALA A 671 -22.97 -9.14 -10.51
C ALA A 671 -22.75 -9.18 -12.03
N VAL A 672 -22.72 -10.37 -12.64
CA VAL A 672 -22.57 -10.53 -14.09
C VAL A 672 -23.77 -9.96 -14.85
N VAL A 673 -25.01 -10.24 -14.40
CA VAL A 673 -26.24 -9.69 -15.02
C VAL A 673 -26.26 -8.16 -14.96
N ASN A 674 -25.87 -7.57 -13.82
CA ASN A 674 -25.91 -6.13 -13.61
C ASN A 674 -24.66 -5.40 -14.12
N PHE A 675 -23.65 -6.13 -14.61
CA PHE A 675 -22.40 -5.53 -15.06
C PHE A 675 -22.61 -4.66 -16.29
N LYS A 676 -22.12 -3.42 -16.23
CA LYS A 676 -22.19 -2.46 -17.32
C LYS A 676 -20.79 -2.17 -17.84
N GLY A 677 -20.45 -2.77 -18.97
CA GLY A 677 -19.16 -2.61 -19.63
C GLY A 677 -18.69 -3.92 -20.27
N PRO A 678 -17.46 -3.94 -20.82
CA PRO A 678 -16.91 -5.12 -21.49
C PRO A 678 -16.52 -6.20 -20.46
N MET A 679 -16.91 -7.45 -20.71
CA MET A 679 -16.49 -8.58 -19.88
C MET A 679 -15.97 -9.71 -20.77
N VAL A 680 -14.74 -10.16 -20.51
CA VAL A 680 -14.11 -11.27 -21.21
C VAL A 680 -13.93 -12.42 -20.24
N PHE A 681 -14.48 -13.58 -20.56
CA PHE A 681 -14.29 -14.80 -19.78
C PHE A 681 -13.52 -15.81 -20.63
N LEU A 682 -12.25 -16.02 -20.29
CA LEU A 682 -11.35 -16.90 -21.02
C LEU A 682 -11.08 -18.16 -20.21
N VAL A 683 -11.58 -19.31 -20.68
CA VAL A 683 -11.28 -20.62 -20.09
C VAL A 683 -9.83 -20.98 -20.39
N ILE A 684 -9.02 -21.08 -19.33
CA ILE A 684 -7.60 -21.45 -19.41
C ILE A 684 -7.31 -22.85 -18.87
N SER A 685 -8.32 -23.57 -18.37
CA SER A 685 -8.13 -24.96 -17.95
C SER A 685 -9.44 -25.75 -18.02
N ARG A 686 -10.28 -25.57 -17.00
CA ARG A 686 -11.56 -26.28 -16.84
C ARG A 686 -12.68 -25.28 -16.61
N TYR A 687 -13.87 -25.67 -17.07
CA TYR A 687 -15.09 -24.93 -16.89
C TYR A 687 -16.25 -25.90 -16.64
N HIS A 688 -16.48 -26.21 -15.36
CA HIS A 688 -17.42 -27.25 -14.94
C HIS A 688 -18.67 -26.70 -14.22
N GLY A 689 -19.82 -27.34 -14.50
CA GLY A 689 -21.02 -27.34 -13.67
C GLY A 689 -21.54 -25.96 -13.26
N GLY A 690 -21.64 -25.72 -11.95
CA GLY A 690 -22.23 -24.49 -11.39
C GLY A 690 -21.52 -23.19 -11.81
N ALA A 691 -20.24 -23.26 -12.15
CA ALA A 691 -19.52 -22.10 -12.68
C ALA A 691 -20.06 -21.65 -14.04
N PHE A 692 -20.60 -22.59 -14.83
CA PHE A 692 -21.24 -22.30 -16.11
C PHE A 692 -22.48 -21.42 -15.94
N VAL A 693 -23.23 -21.66 -14.86
CA VAL A 693 -24.49 -20.95 -14.58
C VAL A 693 -24.25 -19.46 -14.30
N VAL A 694 -23.13 -19.11 -13.67
CA VAL A 694 -22.84 -17.72 -13.25
C VAL A 694 -21.96 -16.93 -14.24
N PHE A 695 -21.38 -17.60 -15.25
CA PHE A 695 -20.57 -16.95 -16.30
C PHE A 695 -21.05 -17.34 -17.71
N SER A 696 -22.36 -17.33 -17.94
CA SER A 696 -22.95 -17.60 -19.26
C SER A 696 -23.20 -16.31 -20.03
N SER A 697 -22.93 -16.30 -21.34
CA SER A 697 -23.32 -15.19 -22.23
C SER A 697 -24.83 -14.92 -22.26
N LYS A 698 -25.65 -15.83 -21.74
CA LYS A 698 -27.09 -15.61 -21.52
C LYS A 698 -27.41 -14.66 -20.37
N LEU A 699 -26.48 -14.45 -19.44
CA LEU A 699 -26.66 -13.51 -18.33
C LEU A 699 -26.43 -12.06 -18.75
N ASN A 700 -25.50 -11.83 -19.67
CA ASN A 700 -25.13 -10.50 -20.10
C ASN A 700 -24.63 -10.51 -21.56
N PRO A 701 -25.22 -9.73 -22.47
CA PRO A 701 -24.78 -9.68 -23.87
C PRO A 701 -23.37 -9.10 -24.08
N SER A 702 -22.82 -8.38 -23.09
CA SER A 702 -21.44 -7.88 -23.14
C SER A 702 -20.39 -8.92 -22.76
N LEU A 703 -20.81 -10.10 -22.29
CA LEU A 703 -19.92 -11.18 -21.89
C LEU A 703 -19.44 -12.00 -23.09
N GLU A 704 -18.16 -11.82 -23.44
CA GLU A 704 -17.47 -12.64 -24.44
C GLU A 704 -16.81 -13.85 -23.77
N VAL A 705 -17.44 -15.02 -23.91
CA VAL A 705 -16.89 -16.32 -23.47
C VAL A 705 -15.99 -16.92 -24.56
N SER A 706 -14.74 -17.19 -24.23
CA SER A 706 -13.76 -17.84 -25.13
C SER A 706 -12.95 -18.87 -24.36
N ALA A 707 -12.21 -19.71 -25.08
CA ALA A 707 -11.41 -20.76 -24.47
C ALA A 707 -10.09 -20.99 -25.19
N LEU A 708 -9.08 -21.45 -24.44
CA LEU A 708 -7.86 -21.95 -25.06
C LEU A 708 -8.10 -23.34 -25.67
N GLU A 709 -7.31 -23.68 -26.70
CA GLU A 709 -7.22 -25.05 -27.22
C GLU A 709 -6.96 -26.05 -26.08
N HIS A 710 -7.49 -27.27 -26.21
CA HIS A 710 -7.31 -28.35 -25.23
C HIS A 710 -7.83 -28.06 -23.81
N THR A 711 -8.79 -27.15 -23.67
CA THR A 711 -9.58 -26.95 -22.45
C THR A 711 -10.80 -27.84 -22.38
N TYR A 712 -11.43 -27.90 -21.20
CA TYR A 712 -12.64 -28.71 -20.96
C TYR A 712 -13.81 -27.84 -20.51
N ALA A 713 -14.98 -28.08 -21.09
CA ALA A 713 -16.24 -27.45 -20.70
C ALA A 713 -17.32 -28.54 -20.56
N SER A 714 -17.80 -28.79 -19.35
CA SER A 714 -18.78 -29.87 -19.10
C SER A 714 -19.68 -29.60 -17.89
N VAL A 715 -20.81 -30.30 -17.80
CA VAL A 715 -21.73 -30.19 -16.64
C VAL A 715 -21.09 -30.79 -15.37
N ILE A 716 -20.35 -31.86 -15.53
CA ILE A 716 -19.60 -32.55 -14.46
C ILE A 716 -18.37 -33.22 -15.10
N GLY A 717 -17.33 -33.53 -14.32
CA GLY A 717 -16.21 -34.31 -14.85
C GLY A 717 -16.62 -35.74 -15.23
N GLY A 718 -16.00 -36.32 -16.25
CA GLY A 718 -16.30 -37.66 -16.75
C GLY A 718 -16.19 -38.77 -15.70
N ALA A 719 -15.20 -38.71 -14.80
CA ALA A 719 -15.04 -39.72 -13.75
C ALA A 719 -16.22 -39.73 -12.75
N PRO A 720 -16.63 -38.59 -12.14
CA PRO A 720 -17.87 -38.53 -11.37
C PRO A 720 -19.12 -38.90 -12.17
N ALA A 721 -19.22 -38.50 -13.45
CA ALA A 721 -20.33 -38.89 -14.31
C ALA A 721 -20.44 -40.41 -14.44
N ALA A 722 -19.33 -41.07 -14.77
CA ALA A 722 -19.25 -42.52 -14.91
C ALA A 722 -19.56 -43.25 -13.58
N ALA A 723 -19.02 -42.73 -12.47
CA ALA A 723 -19.15 -43.33 -11.15
C ALA A 723 -20.56 -43.23 -10.54
N VAL A 724 -21.28 -42.13 -10.80
CA VAL A 724 -22.55 -41.82 -10.12
C VAL A 724 -23.72 -41.83 -11.09
N VAL A 725 -23.64 -41.06 -12.18
CA VAL A 725 -24.75 -40.88 -13.12
C VAL A 725 -24.91 -42.10 -14.04
N PHE A 726 -23.79 -42.63 -14.55
CA PHE A 726 -23.75 -43.75 -15.47
C PHE A 726 -23.29 -45.06 -14.82
N ALA A 727 -23.38 -45.17 -13.49
CA ALA A 727 -22.98 -46.35 -12.73
C ALA A 727 -23.65 -47.65 -13.24
N GLY A 728 -24.92 -47.56 -13.65
CA GLY A 728 -25.65 -48.67 -14.27
C GLY A 728 -25.06 -49.10 -15.62
N SER A 729 -24.64 -48.16 -16.45
CA SER A 729 -23.97 -48.42 -17.74
C SER A 729 -22.61 -49.09 -17.50
N VAL A 730 -21.80 -48.53 -16.59
CA VAL A 730 -20.50 -49.10 -16.21
C VAL A 730 -20.67 -50.53 -15.72
N ARG A 731 -21.66 -50.79 -14.85
CA ARG A 731 -21.97 -52.14 -14.35
C ARG A 731 -22.36 -53.09 -15.49
N LYS A 732 -23.23 -52.67 -16.40
CA LYS A 732 -23.66 -53.49 -17.55
C LYS A 732 -22.47 -53.86 -18.44
N ARG A 733 -21.61 -52.88 -18.77
CA ARG A 733 -20.38 -53.12 -19.56
C ARG A 733 -19.39 -54.02 -18.83
N THR A 734 -19.25 -53.86 -17.51
CA THR A 734 -18.38 -54.72 -16.69
C THR A 734 -18.82 -56.18 -16.76
N LEU A 735 -20.12 -56.46 -16.65
CA LEU A 735 -20.65 -57.82 -16.68
C LEU A 735 -20.63 -58.45 -18.08
N ALA A 736 -20.64 -57.62 -19.13
CA ALA A 736 -20.56 -58.06 -20.52
C ALA A 736 -19.11 -58.24 -21.02
N ASP A 737 -18.10 -57.94 -20.19
CA ASP A 737 -16.69 -58.13 -20.55
C ASP A 737 -16.36 -59.63 -20.67
N GLU A 738 -15.69 -60.02 -21.75
CA GLU A 738 -15.37 -61.43 -22.04
C GLU A 738 -14.59 -62.11 -20.91
N ARG A 739 -13.70 -61.37 -20.21
CA ARG A 739 -12.94 -61.90 -19.07
C ARG A 739 -13.86 -62.25 -17.90
N MET A 740 -14.91 -61.45 -17.69
CA MET A 740 -15.91 -61.68 -16.65
C MET A 740 -16.85 -62.83 -17.03
N MET A 741 -17.29 -62.91 -18.28
CA MET A 741 -18.14 -63.99 -18.77
C MET A 741 -17.44 -65.35 -18.73
N THR A 742 -16.16 -65.40 -19.12
CA THR A 742 -15.36 -66.63 -19.10
C THR A 742 -15.18 -67.16 -17.68
N LEU A 743 -14.76 -66.31 -16.75
CA LEU A 743 -14.61 -66.70 -15.34
C LEU A 743 -15.94 -67.08 -14.68
N GLN A 744 -17.05 -66.47 -15.10
CA GLN A 744 -18.38 -66.85 -14.62
C GLN A 744 -18.77 -68.25 -15.11
N GLN A 745 -18.53 -68.56 -16.39
CA GLN A 745 -18.78 -69.89 -16.96
C GLN A 745 -17.90 -70.98 -16.31
N GLU A 746 -16.62 -70.69 -16.08
CA GLU A 746 -15.71 -71.59 -15.34
C GLU A 746 -16.21 -71.82 -13.91
N LEU A 747 -16.64 -70.77 -13.24
CA LEU A 747 -17.17 -70.86 -11.87
C LEU A 747 -18.46 -71.69 -11.79
N ASP A 748 -19.33 -71.58 -12.79
CA ASP A 748 -20.59 -72.33 -12.85
C ASP A 748 -20.33 -73.84 -13.05
N ARG A 749 -19.20 -74.21 -13.66
CA ARG A 749 -18.77 -75.61 -13.89
C ARG A 749 -17.93 -76.19 -12.73
N ALA A 750 -17.37 -75.35 -11.87
CA ALA A 750 -16.43 -75.78 -10.82
C ALA A 750 -17.11 -76.25 -9.52
N VAL A 751 -16.47 -77.20 -8.82
CA VAL A 751 -16.95 -77.82 -7.57
C VAL A 751 -15.84 -77.80 -6.50
N GLY A 752 -16.20 -77.76 -5.21
CA GLY A 752 -15.24 -77.84 -4.11
C GLY A 752 -14.26 -76.67 -4.02
N VAL A 753 -12.97 -76.96 -3.82
CA VAL A 753 -11.89 -75.97 -3.58
C VAL A 753 -11.67 -75.05 -4.79
N GLU A 754 -11.81 -75.58 -6.00
CA GLU A 754 -11.65 -74.85 -7.26
C GLU A 754 -12.68 -73.71 -7.39
N ARG A 755 -13.92 -73.96 -6.97
CA ARG A 755 -15.00 -72.97 -6.97
C ARG A 755 -14.70 -71.79 -6.05
N VAL A 756 -14.03 -72.03 -4.91
CA VAL A 756 -13.61 -70.97 -3.98
C VAL A 756 -12.49 -70.12 -4.58
N ALA A 757 -11.51 -70.76 -5.22
CA ALA A 757 -10.43 -70.06 -5.92
C ALA A 757 -10.96 -69.20 -7.09
N LEU A 758 -11.86 -69.74 -7.91
CA LEU A 758 -12.50 -69.03 -9.02
C LEU A 758 -13.39 -67.87 -8.55
N ARG A 759 -14.11 -68.01 -7.43
CA ARG A 759 -14.83 -66.88 -6.79
C ARG A 759 -13.89 -65.75 -6.40
N GLY A 760 -12.75 -66.07 -5.79
CA GLY A 760 -11.73 -65.10 -5.44
C GLY A 760 -11.15 -64.39 -6.67
N ARG A 761 -10.88 -65.15 -7.73
CA ARG A 761 -10.35 -64.65 -9.02
C ARG A 761 -11.35 -63.76 -9.74
N LEU A 762 -12.62 -64.16 -9.80
CA LEU A 762 -13.73 -63.38 -10.36
C LEU A 762 -13.94 -62.06 -9.61
N SER A 763 -13.87 -62.07 -8.27
CA SER A 763 -14.00 -60.85 -7.45
C SER A 763 -12.86 -59.86 -7.72
N LYS A 764 -11.61 -60.36 -7.81
CA LYS A 764 -10.45 -59.52 -8.18
C LYS A 764 -10.58 -58.98 -9.60
N MET A 765 -10.94 -59.82 -10.58
CA MET A 765 -11.11 -59.42 -11.97
C MET A 765 -12.22 -58.37 -12.12
N LYS A 766 -13.34 -58.55 -11.42
CA LYS A 766 -14.45 -57.59 -11.41
C LYS A 766 -14.00 -56.19 -11.02
N LYS A 767 -13.11 -56.05 -10.02
CA LYS A 767 -12.58 -54.74 -9.62
C LYS A 767 -11.73 -54.09 -10.72
N VAL A 768 -10.90 -54.88 -11.40
CA VAL A 768 -10.05 -54.43 -12.51
C VAL A 768 -10.91 -53.97 -13.68
N VAL A 769 -11.77 -54.86 -14.19
CA VAL A 769 -12.66 -54.58 -15.33
C VAL A 769 -13.59 -53.41 -15.03
N HIS A 770 -14.14 -53.33 -13.81
CA HIS A 770 -14.99 -52.23 -13.42
C HIS A 770 -14.25 -50.88 -13.48
N SER A 771 -13.00 -50.82 -13.01
CA SER A 771 -12.17 -49.62 -13.09
C SER A 771 -11.86 -49.22 -14.54
N GLU A 772 -11.57 -50.20 -15.40
CA GLU A 772 -11.36 -49.98 -16.84
C GLU A 772 -12.62 -49.43 -17.52
N LYS A 773 -13.79 -50.07 -17.30
CA LYS A 773 -15.06 -49.62 -17.88
C LYS A 773 -15.53 -48.29 -17.33
N LEU A 774 -15.21 -47.97 -16.07
CA LEU A 774 -15.46 -46.66 -15.50
C LEU A 774 -14.64 -45.58 -16.24
N ARG A 775 -13.36 -45.86 -16.53
CA ARG A 775 -12.50 -44.96 -17.30
C ARG A 775 -12.98 -44.79 -18.74
N GLU A 776 -13.36 -45.88 -19.40
CA GLU A 776 -13.92 -45.86 -20.76
C GLU A 776 -15.17 -44.96 -20.85
N VAL A 777 -16.13 -45.16 -19.95
CA VAL A 777 -17.35 -44.32 -19.90
C VAL A 777 -17.03 -42.86 -19.54
N ALA A 778 -16.04 -42.63 -18.68
CA ALA A 778 -15.60 -41.28 -18.36
C ALA A 778 -14.98 -40.56 -19.57
N GLU A 779 -14.14 -41.25 -20.33
CA GLU A 779 -13.50 -40.72 -21.55
C GLU A 779 -14.54 -40.48 -22.65
N GLU A 780 -15.51 -41.38 -22.84
CA GLU A 780 -16.65 -41.16 -23.74
C GLU A 780 -17.45 -39.92 -23.35
N PHE A 781 -17.73 -39.77 -22.05
CA PHE A 781 -18.47 -38.61 -21.53
C PHE A 781 -17.72 -37.30 -21.79
N ASP A 782 -16.43 -37.24 -21.47
CA ASP A 782 -15.58 -36.06 -21.69
C ASP A 782 -15.40 -35.76 -23.19
N GLY A 783 -15.41 -36.78 -24.06
CA GLY A 783 -15.37 -36.61 -25.51
C GLY A 783 -16.61 -35.89 -26.07
N VAL A 784 -17.79 -36.19 -25.53
CA VAL A 784 -19.03 -35.47 -25.87
C VAL A 784 -19.06 -34.08 -25.25
N HIS A 785 -18.60 -33.95 -24.00
CA HIS A 785 -18.62 -32.70 -23.25
C HIS A 785 -17.27 -31.98 -23.35
N SER A 786 -16.98 -31.49 -24.56
CA SER A 786 -15.74 -30.80 -24.91
C SER A 786 -15.97 -29.30 -25.17
N VAL A 787 -14.88 -28.53 -25.18
CA VAL A 787 -14.92 -27.11 -25.56
C VAL A 787 -15.39 -26.90 -27.01
N HIS A 788 -15.08 -27.84 -27.91
CA HIS A 788 -15.58 -27.80 -29.29
C HIS A 788 -17.09 -27.96 -29.35
N ARG A 789 -17.66 -28.85 -28.54
CA ARG A 789 -19.11 -28.94 -28.41
C ARG A 789 -19.72 -27.64 -27.87
N ALA A 790 -19.06 -27.00 -26.90
CA ALA A 790 -19.50 -25.71 -26.38
C ALA A 790 -19.49 -24.60 -27.45
N LEU A 791 -18.52 -24.63 -28.38
CA LEU A 791 -18.48 -23.74 -29.53
C LEU A 791 -19.64 -24.00 -30.51
N GLU A 792 -19.88 -25.27 -30.87
CA GLU A 792 -20.96 -25.66 -31.80
C GLU A 792 -22.36 -25.20 -31.33
N VAL A 793 -22.60 -25.25 -30.01
CA VAL A 793 -23.90 -24.85 -29.44
C VAL A 793 -23.97 -23.36 -29.07
N GLY A 794 -22.91 -22.59 -29.31
CA GLY A 794 -22.85 -21.15 -29.04
C GLY A 794 -22.66 -20.78 -27.57
N SER A 795 -22.25 -21.74 -26.73
CA SER A 795 -21.90 -21.51 -25.32
C SER A 795 -20.53 -20.85 -25.13
N VAL A 796 -19.61 -21.10 -26.07
CA VAL A 796 -18.30 -20.46 -26.21
C VAL A 796 -18.27 -19.82 -27.60
N HIS A 797 -17.74 -18.61 -27.71
CA HIS A 797 -17.71 -17.88 -28.99
C HIS A 797 -16.48 -18.20 -29.83
N ARG A 798 -15.33 -18.45 -29.19
CA ARG A 798 -14.06 -18.72 -29.87
C ARG A 798 -13.18 -19.71 -29.10
N ILE A 799 -12.39 -20.48 -29.85
CA ILE A 799 -11.29 -21.29 -29.35
C ILE A 799 -10.00 -20.72 -29.96
N ILE A 800 -9.01 -20.42 -29.12
CA ILE A 800 -7.76 -19.77 -29.54
C ILE A 800 -6.52 -20.56 -29.09
N PRO A 801 -5.42 -20.55 -29.86
CA PRO A 801 -4.15 -21.08 -29.37
C PRO A 801 -3.59 -20.20 -28.25
N ALA A 802 -2.89 -20.81 -27.31
CA ALA A 802 -2.32 -20.12 -26.15
C ALA A 802 -1.38 -18.98 -26.54
N SER A 803 -0.67 -19.09 -27.66
CA SER A 803 0.23 -18.04 -28.16
C SER A 803 -0.46 -16.74 -28.54
N THR A 804 -1.75 -16.81 -28.90
CA THR A 804 -2.56 -15.65 -29.28
C THR A 804 -3.38 -15.08 -28.11
N LEU A 805 -3.19 -15.58 -26.89
CA LEU A 805 -3.97 -15.18 -25.71
C LEU A 805 -3.95 -13.66 -25.50
N ARG A 806 -2.76 -13.05 -25.42
CA ARG A 806 -2.62 -11.60 -25.20
C ARG A 806 -3.20 -10.77 -26.35
N PRO A 807 -2.86 -11.03 -27.63
CA PRO A 807 -3.50 -10.35 -28.77
C PRO A 807 -5.03 -10.41 -28.72
N TYR A 808 -5.57 -11.60 -28.44
CA TYR A 808 -7.01 -11.82 -28.35
C TYR A 808 -7.64 -11.00 -27.22
N LEU A 809 -7.02 -10.97 -26.02
CA LEU A 809 -7.56 -10.18 -24.91
C LEU A 809 -7.61 -8.69 -25.25
N VAL A 810 -6.53 -8.13 -25.84
CA VAL A 810 -6.48 -6.72 -26.24
C VAL A 810 -7.58 -6.41 -27.25
N ASP A 811 -7.72 -7.24 -28.28
CA ASP A 811 -8.72 -7.12 -29.34
C ASP A 811 -10.15 -7.25 -28.79
N ALA A 812 -10.41 -8.19 -27.87
CA ALA A 812 -11.71 -8.37 -27.22
C ALA A 812 -12.10 -7.18 -26.32
N ILE A 813 -11.14 -6.65 -25.55
CA ILE A 813 -11.33 -5.45 -24.73
C ILE A 813 -11.68 -4.26 -25.62
N GLU A 814 -10.90 -4.03 -26.67
CA GLU A 814 -11.09 -2.88 -27.58
C GLU A 814 -12.45 -2.93 -28.28
N ARG A 815 -12.84 -4.09 -28.84
CA ARG A 815 -14.18 -4.26 -29.43
C ARG A 815 -15.30 -4.01 -28.42
N GLY A 816 -15.14 -4.50 -27.20
CA GLY A 816 -16.14 -4.33 -26.14
C GLY A 816 -16.29 -2.87 -25.72
N ILE A 817 -15.18 -2.14 -25.60
CA ILE A 817 -15.17 -0.70 -25.32
C ILE A 817 -15.88 0.06 -26.45
N GLN A 818 -15.52 -0.20 -27.71
CA GLN A 818 -16.15 0.44 -28.87
C GLN A 818 -17.66 0.21 -28.91
N ARG A 819 -18.11 -1.03 -28.66
CA ARG A 819 -19.54 -1.36 -28.58
C ARG A 819 -20.24 -0.57 -27.47
N SER A 820 -19.65 -0.55 -26.27
CA SER A 820 -20.21 0.16 -25.11
C SER A 820 -20.30 1.67 -25.34
N GLN A 821 -19.35 2.26 -26.08
CA GLN A 821 -19.37 3.68 -26.45
C GLN A 821 -20.37 3.99 -27.57
N SER A 822 -20.72 3.01 -28.41
CA SER A 822 -21.73 3.20 -29.46
C SER A 822 -23.18 3.05 -28.95
N GLU A 823 -23.37 2.39 -27.81
CA GLU A 823 -24.68 2.12 -27.19
C GLU A 823 -25.14 3.21 -26.20
N GLY A 824 -24.22 4.07 -25.73
CA GLY A 824 -24.49 5.19 -24.83
C GLY A 824 -24.41 6.52 -25.55
#